data_AF-E2AAP5-F1
#
_entry.id   AF-E2AAP5-F1
#
_cell.length_a   1.000
_cell.length_b   1.000
_cell.length_c   1.000
_cell.angle_alpha   90.00
_cell.angle_beta   90.00
_cell.angle_gamma   90.00
#
_symmetry.space_group_name_H-M   'P 1'
#
loop_
_entity.id
_entity.type
_entity.pdbx_description
1 polymer ?
#
loop_
_entity_poly.entity_id
_entity_poly.type
_entity_poly.pdbx_seq_one_letter_code
_entity_poly.pdbx_strand_id
1 'polypeptide(L)'
;MATSDGRRVALITGITGQDGSYLAEFLLEKGYDVHGIIRRASSFNTGRIQHLYEDPKCHRQGKMKLHYGDMTDSSSLIKVISAVQPTEIYNLAAQSHVMVSFEVSEYTAEVDAVGTVRLLDAIRTCGLEKEAYNMFACNGILFNHESPRRGENFVTRKVTRSIAKIQLGLQDVLELGNLDAKRDWGHAKDYVEAMWLMLQQTQPDDYVIATGETHSVREFVETAFQYIGRTIKWEGKGINETGQDAQTGQVLVRINPKFFRPTEVDILLGDASKARNKFGWKPTITFEEGLRGRMRLSWVKGRYALCLLILQIKLTNSRTSWRLNAADKVVKTTDYVSPIEDDPIFDILANGIIISNGQSWSRTATLEKHEKVLYCQECKAFASQERRLSSFVLKDTKNINESFPLSSQVSNELVTCTSGQQCDNIILDCGKPVNFTYYDNLIGVANRNKHPLVPEPNVALMFKKNGGKTIDVDIDLLEKRLKKAKREKPKSVQLYNQIGNFWRIKGDAQRSIECFRRALAVSPHNAEVLLNLARVLLVQHYLDDATYLARRSLELQPPDRNAWEQYLTLGQIFKAYGHFQEAAVHLRHALELKPDLSDAADALKEVESLPAASIHIYTLLIIICLVLGVLLVVLSSVECDEDSTLVSGQLQRPVQRHFSRAMAMRSLRLNVARNKRC
;
A
#
# COMPACT_ATOMS: atom_id res chain seq x y z
N MET A 1 31.81 2.41 -23.88
CA MET A 1 32.82 3.47 -23.66
C MET A 1 32.60 4.12 -22.31
N ALA A 2 33.53 3.97 -21.36
CA ALA A 2 33.43 4.62 -20.04
C ALA A 2 33.58 6.14 -20.20
N THR A 3 32.73 6.90 -19.51
CA THR A 3 32.98 8.33 -19.25
C THR A 3 34.36 8.48 -18.60
N SER A 4 35.07 9.56 -18.90
CA SER A 4 36.46 9.82 -18.47
C SER A 4 36.66 9.88 -16.94
N ASP A 5 35.61 9.65 -16.14
CA ASP A 5 35.57 9.68 -14.68
C ASP A 5 35.10 8.36 -14.04
N GLY A 6 34.87 7.29 -14.83
CA GLY A 6 34.47 5.97 -14.30
C GLY A 6 33.07 5.91 -13.64
N ARG A 7 32.36 7.03 -13.57
CA ARG A 7 31.01 7.17 -13.01
C ARG A 7 29.99 6.35 -13.81
N ARG A 8 29.30 5.42 -13.15
CA ARG A 8 28.22 4.57 -13.72
C ARG A 8 26.89 4.84 -13.02
N VAL A 9 26.06 5.68 -13.63
CA VAL A 9 24.75 6.07 -13.08
C VAL A 9 23.65 5.66 -14.05
N ALA A 10 22.75 4.80 -13.60
CA ALA A 10 21.61 4.35 -14.40
C ALA A 10 20.32 5.04 -13.95
N LEU A 11 19.49 5.50 -14.89
CA LEU A 11 18.13 5.94 -14.63
C LEU A 11 17.13 4.96 -15.26
N ILE A 12 16.26 4.37 -14.47
CA ILE A 12 15.27 3.37 -14.89
C ILE A 12 13.87 3.97 -14.74
N THR A 13 13.16 4.15 -15.86
CA THR A 13 11.71 4.40 -15.81
C THR A 13 10.99 3.05 -15.60
N GLY A 14 9.88 3.03 -14.87
CA GLY A 14 9.16 1.77 -14.63
C GLY A 14 9.88 0.80 -13.70
N ILE A 15 10.75 1.31 -12.80
CA ILE A 15 11.58 0.51 -11.88
C ILE A 15 10.79 -0.45 -10.98
N THR A 16 9.52 -0.13 -10.68
CA THR A 16 8.62 -0.96 -9.86
C THR A 16 7.97 -2.12 -10.63
N GLY A 17 8.18 -2.18 -11.94
CA GLY A 17 7.76 -3.26 -12.83
C GLY A 17 8.54 -4.55 -12.62
N GLN A 18 8.22 -5.58 -13.42
CA GLN A 18 8.98 -6.83 -13.41
C GLN A 18 10.44 -6.57 -13.77
N ASP A 19 10.66 -6.01 -14.96
CA ASP A 19 11.98 -5.95 -15.56
C ASP A 19 12.83 -4.88 -14.88
N GLY A 20 12.22 -3.72 -14.57
CA GLY A 20 12.85 -2.69 -13.75
C GLY A 20 13.39 -3.20 -12.41
N SER A 21 12.68 -4.13 -11.75
CA SER A 21 13.15 -4.72 -10.48
C SER A 21 14.35 -5.66 -10.65
N TYR A 22 14.41 -6.44 -11.74
CA TYR A 22 15.55 -7.31 -12.01
C TYR A 22 16.75 -6.54 -12.56
N LEU A 23 16.50 -5.53 -13.40
CA LEU A 23 17.53 -4.65 -13.92
C LEU A 23 18.18 -3.84 -12.80
N ALA A 24 17.39 -3.34 -11.84
CA ALA A 24 17.92 -2.65 -10.66
C ALA A 24 18.87 -3.56 -9.86
N GLU A 25 18.47 -4.80 -9.58
CA GLU A 25 19.34 -5.81 -8.94
C GLU A 25 20.64 -6.01 -9.71
N PHE A 26 20.52 -6.29 -11.01
CA PHE A 26 21.64 -6.58 -11.89
C PHE A 26 22.65 -5.42 -11.99
N LEU A 27 22.17 -4.18 -12.06
CA LEU A 27 23.03 -3.00 -12.14
C LEU A 27 23.68 -2.67 -10.79
N LEU A 28 22.96 -2.84 -9.67
CA LEU A 28 23.53 -2.69 -8.33
C LEU A 28 24.65 -3.70 -8.07
N GLU A 29 24.48 -4.96 -8.47
CA GLU A 29 25.52 -6.00 -8.42
C GLU A 29 26.75 -5.64 -9.25
N LYS A 30 26.56 -4.94 -10.38
CA LYS A 30 27.65 -4.39 -11.21
C LYS A 30 28.24 -3.08 -10.69
N GLY A 31 27.80 -2.61 -9.52
CA GLY A 31 28.33 -1.44 -8.84
C GLY A 31 27.81 -0.08 -9.34
N TYR A 32 26.72 -0.06 -10.11
CA TYR A 32 26.09 1.19 -10.56
C TYR A 32 25.42 1.93 -9.39
N ASP A 33 25.36 3.25 -9.51
CA ASP A 33 24.37 4.06 -8.79
C ASP A 33 23.05 4.04 -9.59
N VAL A 34 22.02 3.44 -9.01
CA VAL A 34 20.73 3.20 -9.67
C VAL A 34 19.70 4.21 -9.20
N HIS A 35 19.13 4.93 -10.16
CA HIS A 35 18.02 5.84 -9.95
C HIS A 35 16.76 5.29 -10.62
N GLY A 36 15.63 5.41 -9.95
CA GLY A 36 14.35 4.94 -10.45
C GLY A 36 13.29 6.02 -10.45
N ILE A 37 12.50 6.11 -11.53
CA ILE A 37 11.29 6.94 -11.54
C ILE A 37 10.10 6.12 -11.04
N ILE A 38 9.41 6.65 -10.03
CA ILE A 38 8.19 6.08 -9.46
C ILE A 38 7.02 7.06 -9.62
N ARG A 39 5.84 6.51 -9.90
CA ARG A 39 4.59 7.29 -9.86
C ARG A 39 4.11 7.46 -8.44
N ARG A 40 3.55 8.61 -8.12
CA ARG A 40 2.82 8.81 -6.85
C ARG A 40 1.62 7.88 -6.83
N ALA A 41 1.47 7.09 -5.78
CA ALA A 41 0.32 6.23 -5.55
C ALA A 41 -0.18 6.41 -4.12
N SER A 42 -1.49 6.22 -3.92
CA SER A 42 -2.12 6.22 -2.59
C SER A 42 -1.81 4.96 -1.77
N SER A 43 -1.20 3.94 -2.40
CA SER A 43 -0.75 2.72 -1.74
C SER A 43 0.70 2.43 -2.12
N PHE A 44 1.41 1.70 -1.27
CA PHE A 44 2.78 1.27 -1.55
C PHE A 44 2.84 0.46 -2.85
N ASN A 45 3.53 1.01 -3.85
CA ASN A 45 3.68 0.43 -5.18
C ASN A 45 5.10 -0.10 -5.44
N THR A 46 5.91 -0.25 -4.39
CA THR A 46 7.33 -0.59 -4.45
C THR A 46 7.68 -2.01 -4.00
N GLY A 47 6.68 -2.88 -3.81
CA GLY A 47 6.87 -4.22 -3.23
C GLY A 47 7.85 -5.14 -3.99
N ARG A 48 8.14 -4.87 -5.27
CA ARG A 48 9.14 -5.65 -6.06
C ARG A 48 10.59 -5.26 -5.82
N ILE A 49 10.82 -4.07 -5.26
CA ILE A 49 12.16 -3.49 -5.03
C ILE A 49 12.37 -3.13 -3.56
N GLN A 50 11.41 -3.45 -2.70
CA GLN A 50 11.46 -3.08 -1.28
C GLN A 50 12.66 -3.68 -0.54
N HIS A 51 13.09 -4.87 -0.95
CA HIS A 51 14.27 -5.55 -0.39
C HIS A 51 15.61 -4.92 -0.83
N LEU A 52 15.58 -3.94 -1.74
CA LEU A 52 16.77 -3.21 -2.20
C LEU A 52 16.98 -1.88 -1.46
N TYR A 53 16.05 -1.48 -0.59
CA TYR A 53 16.21 -0.26 0.20
C TYR A 53 17.16 -0.48 1.37
N GLU A 54 18.13 0.43 1.54
CA GLU A 54 18.86 0.57 2.79
C GLU A 54 17.97 1.16 3.89
N ASP A 55 17.18 2.19 3.57
CA ASP A 55 16.16 2.76 4.46
C ASP A 55 14.76 2.74 3.81
N PRO A 56 13.83 1.90 4.30
CA PRO A 56 12.46 1.82 3.82
C PRO A 56 11.62 3.09 3.99
N LYS A 57 12.03 4.05 4.83
CA LYS A 57 11.24 5.26 5.15
C LYS A 57 11.53 6.43 4.22
N CYS A 58 12.80 6.64 3.84
CA CYS A 58 13.18 7.83 3.06
C CYS A 58 13.41 7.56 1.56
N HIS A 59 13.63 6.30 1.14
CA HIS A 59 13.90 5.89 -0.25
C HIS A 59 15.06 6.64 -0.96
N ARG A 60 15.95 7.27 -0.18
CA ARG A 60 17.01 8.17 -0.68
C ARG A 60 18.42 7.82 -0.20
N GLN A 61 18.55 6.76 0.61
CA GLN A 61 19.84 6.27 1.13
C GLN A 61 20.32 5.07 0.31
N GLY A 62 21.65 4.97 0.20
CA GLY A 62 22.32 3.91 -0.55
C GLY A 62 22.55 4.19 -2.03
N LYS A 63 22.97 3.13 -2.74
CA LYS A 63 23.20 3.14 -4.19
C LYS A 63 21.92 3.12 -5.01
N MET A 64 20.75 2.94 -4.39
CA MET A 64 19.45 3.01 -5.07
C MET A 64 18.62 4.20 -4.58
N LYS A 65 18.21 5.09 -5.48
CA LYS A 65 17.44 6.32 -5.16
C LYS A 65 16.19 6.44 -6.02
N LEU A 66 15.07 6.77 -5.40
CA LEU A 66 13.79 6.91 -6.10
C LEU A 66 13.35 8.36 -6.23
N HIS A 67 12.79 8.68 -7.39
CA HIS A 67 12.29 10.00 -7.74
C HIS A 67 10.84 9.93 -8.20
N TYR A 68 10.03 10.87 -7.76
CA TYR A 68 8.68 11.01 -8.31
C TYR A 68 8.73 11.60 -9.71
N GLY A 69 8.02 10.97 -10.64
CA GLY A 69 7.84 11.44 -12.00
C GLY A 69 6.85 10.56 -12.76
N ASP A 70 6.38 11.05 -13.90
CA ASP A 70 5.46 10.33 -14.78
C ASP A 70 5.87 10.54 -16.23
N MET A 71 5.65 9.54 -17.09
CA MET A 71 5.96 9.62 -18.51
C MET A 71 5.10 10.66 -19.23
N THR A 72 3.99 11.08 -18.63
CA THR A 72 3.11 12.13 -19.15
C THR A 72 3.54 13.55 -18.73
N ASP A 73 4.46 13.70 -17.77
CA ASP A 73 4.90 14.99 -17.23
C ASP A 73 6.35 15.31 -17.63
N SER A 74 6.50 16.09 -18.71
CA SER A 74 7.79 16.54 -19.23
C SER A 74 8.64 17.29 -18.19
N SER A 75 8.02 18.09 -17.33
CA SER A 75 8.75 18.87 -16.32
C SER A 75 9.39 17.97 -15.27
N SER A 76 8.68 16.91 -14.87
CA SER A 76 9.23 15.90 -13.95
C SER A 76 10.41 15.16 -14.55
N LEU A 77 10.32 14.75 -15.82
CA LEU A 77 11.39 14.04 -16.53
C LEU A 77 12.65 14.92 -16.66
N ILE A 78 12.48 16.17 -17.11
CA ILE A 78 13.58 17.14 -17.21
C ILE A 78 14.24 17.35 -15.84
N LYS A 79 13.44 17.57 -14.79
CA LYS A 79 13.96 17.78 -13.43
C LYS A 79 14.78 16.59 -12.95
N VAL A 80 14.29 15.36 -13.14
CA VAL A 80 14.99 14.15 -12.71
C VAL A 80 16.27 13.93 -13.51
N ILE A 81 16.21 14.03 -14.84
CA ILE A 81 17.39 13.87 -15.71
C ILE A 81 18.44 14.93 -15.39
N SER A 82 18.03 16.20 -15.27
CA SER A 82 18.91 17.31 -14.92
C SER A 82 19.60 17.08 -13.56
N ALA A 83 18.87 16.59 -12.55
CA ALA A 83 19.42 16.33 -11.22
C ALA A 83 20.32 15.08 -11.16
N VAL A 84 19.96 14.02 -11.88
CA VAL A 84 20.66 12.72 -11.81
C VAL A 84 21.91 12.72 -12.70
N GLN A 85 21.87 13.39 -13.85
CA GLN A 85 22.91 13.34 -14.88
C GLN A 85 23.31 11.87 -15.18
N PRO A 86 22.36 11.02 -15.63
CA PRO A 86 22.60 9.60 -15.83
C PRO A 86 23.55 9.33 -17.00
N THR A 87 24.35 8.26 -16.90
CA THR A 87 25.18 7.76 -18.00
C THR A 87 24.45 6.73 -18.87
N GLU A 88 23.47 6.03 -18.30
CA GLU A 88 22.60 5.09 -19.00
C GLU A 88 21.14 5.34 -18.59
N ILE A 89 20.21 5.34 -19.55
CA ILE A 89 18.77 5.49 -19.29
C ILE A 89 18.05 4.28 -19.89
N TYR A 90 17.22 3.63 -19.08
CA TYR A 90 16.41 2.48 -19.47
C TYR A 90 14.93 2.86 -19.38
N ASN A 91 14.28 2.99 -20.54
CA ASN A 91 12.86 3.33 -20.61
C ASN A 91 12.00 2.05 -20.54
N LEU A 92 11.60 1.63 -19.33
CA LEU A 92 10.78 0.43 -19.11
C LEU A 92 9.36 0.76 -18.61
N ALA A 93 9.03 2.04 -18.45
CA ALA A 93 7.69 2.49 -18.09
C ALA A 93 6.72 2.35 -19.26
N ALA A 94 5.61 1.65 -19.04
CA ALA A 94 4.54 1.50 -20.02
C ALA A 94 3.21 1.09 -19.38
N GLN A 95 2.10 1.38 -20.05
CA GLN A 95 0.84 0.66 -19.90
C GLN A 95 0.95 -0.67 -20.66
N SER A 96 1.59 -1.65 -20.03
CA SER A 96 2.03 -2.89 -20.68
C SER A 96 0.96 -3.99 -20.83
N HIS A 97 -0.29 -3.76 -20.42
CA HIS A 97 -1.35 -4.76 -20.51
C HIS A 97 -2.20 -4.57 -21.76
N VAL A 98 -1.94 -5.38 -22.78
CA VAL A 98 -2.55 -5.24 -24.11
C VAL A 98 -4.07 -5.35 -24.12
N MET A 99 -4.72 -6.14 -23.26
CA MET A 99 -6.19 -6.14 -23.22
C MET A 99 -6.73 -4.79 -22.69
N VAL A 100 -6.02 -4.18 -21.74
CA VAL A 100 -6.43 -2.90 -21.14
C VAL A 100 -6.16 -1.75 -22.11
N SER A 101 -5.21 -1.87 -23.04
CA SER A 101 -4.98 -0.82 -24.04
C SER A 101 -6.14 -0.63 -25.02
N PHE A 102 -7.03 -1.61 -25.18
CA PHE A 102 -8.27 -1.43 -25.95
C PHE A 102 -9.29 -0.55 -25.20
N GLU A 103 -9.22 -0.51 -23.87
CA GLU A 103 -10.11 0.29 -23.02
C GLU A 103 -9.55 1.70 -22.77
N VAL A 104 -8.22 1.83 -22.67
CA VAL A 104 -7.52 3.09 -22.39
C VAL A 104 -6.46 3.40 -23.46
N SER A 105 -6.88 3.41 -24.73
CA SER A 105 -6.01 3.57 -25.89
C SER A 105 -5.25 4.89 -25.90
N GLU A 106 -5.94 6.01 -25.64
CA GLU A 106 -5.33 7.35 -25.57
C GLU A 106 -4.26 7.43 -24.49
N TYR A 107 -4.57 6.95 -23.28
CA TYR A 107 -3.60 6.90 -22.19
C TYR A 107 -2.40 6.00 -22.52
N THR A 108 -2.65 4.86 -23.19
CA THR A 108 -1.57 3.96 -23.63
C THR A 108 -0.66 4.67 -24.64
N ALA A 109 -1.22 5.40 -25.60
CA ALA A 109 -0.44 6.19 -26.56
C ALA A 109 0.35 7.30 -25.87
N GLU A 110 -0.26 8.01 -24.93
CA GLU A 110 0.38 9.09 -24.18
C GLU A 110 1.59 8.62 -23.36
N VAL A 111 1.49 7.45 -22.72
CA VAL A 111 2.58 6.89 -21.91
C VAL A 111 3.63 6.21 -22.77
N ASP A 112 3.23 5.30 -23.65
CA ASP A 112 4.14 4.36 -24.30
C ASP A 112 4.79 4.99 -25.54
N ALA A 113 4.07 5.84 -26.28
CA ALA A 113 4.58 6.51 -27.46
C ALA A 113 5.06 7.94 -27.15
N VAL A 114 4.15 8.84 -26.75
CA VAL A 114 4.48 10.25 -26.50
C VAL A 114 5.44 10.39 -25.32
N GLY A 115 5.28 9.57 -24.28
CA GLY A 115 6.22 9.53 -23.15
C GLY A 115 7.65 9.20 -23.55
N THR A 116 7.84 8.30 -24.53
CA THR A 116 9.18 8.02 -25.08
C THR A 116 9.77 9.26 -25.74
N VAL A 117 8.96 10.01 -26.53
CA VAL A 117 9.40 11.28 -27.13
C VAL A 117 9.75 12.32 -26.07
N ARG A 118 8.93 12.46 -25.01
CA ARG A 118 9.20 13.38 -23.89
C ARG A 118 10.51 13.05 -23.19
N LEU A 119 10.81 11.76 -23.01
CA LEU A 119 12.05 11.33 -22.38
C LEU A 119 13.27 11.69 -23.24
N LEU A 120 13.21 11.44 -24.56
CA LEU A 120 14.27 11.81 -25.50
C LEU A 120 14.46 13.33 -25.55
N ASP A 121 13.36 14.09 -25.57
CA ASP A 121 13.42 15.56 -25.57
C ASP A 121 13.96 16.11 -24.25
N ALA A 122 13.69 15.45 -23.12
CA ALA A 122 14.27 15.80 -21.83
C ALA A 122 15.79 15.56 -21.78
N ILE A 123 16.28 14.47 -22.39
CA ILE A 123 17.72 14.20 -22.55
C ILE A 123 18.37 15.34 -23.34
N ARG A 124 17.78 15.68 -24.50
CA ARG A 124 18.23 16.78 -25.37
C ARG A 124 18.22 18.13 -24.67
N THR A 125 17.15 18.42 -23.93
CA THR A 125 17.00 19.68 -23.18
C THR A 125 18.04 19.81 -22.07
N CYS A 126 18.48 18.69 -21.50
CA CYS A 126 19.53 18.68 -20.48
C CYS A 126 20.95 18.74 -21.05
N GLY A 127 21.14 18.75 -22.37
CA GLY A 127 22.46 18.79 -23.01
C GLY A 127 23.27 17.51 -22.79
N LEU A 128 22.61 16.37 -22.61
CA LEU A 128 23.25 15.07 -22.39
C LEU A 128 23.57 14.32 -23.69
N GLU A 129 23.19 14.87 -24.83
CA GLU A 129 23.64 14.45 -26.15
C GLU A 129 25.12 14.83 -26.33
N LYS A 130 25.98 13.84 -26.64
CA LYS A 130 27.39 14.12 -26.95
C LYS A 130 27.47 14.86 -28.28
N GLU A 131 27.98 16.10 -28.26
CA GLU A 131 28.28 16.99 -29.39
C GLU A 131 27.22 17.00 -30.51
N ALA A 132 26.31 17.98 -30.39
CA ALA A 132 25.26 18.39 -31.31
C ALA A 132 24.16 17.36 -31.68
N TYR A 133 24.47 16.08 -31.93
CA TYR A 133 23.45 15.09 -32.37
C TYR A 133 23.74 13.60 -32.04
N ASN A 134 24.83 13.24 -31.34
CA ASN A 134 25.30 11.85 -31.27
C ASN A 134 24.77 11.06 -30.05
N MET A 135 23.45 10.87 -29.97
CA MET A 135 22.82 10.05 -28.92
C MET A 135 22.99 8.54 -29.20
N PHE A 136 23.48 7.79 -28.21
CA PHE A 136 23.54 6.33 -28.27
C PHE A 136 22.19 5.74 -27.85
N ALA A 137 21.34 5.39 -28.81
CA ALA A 137 20.01 4.83 -28.57
C ALA A 137 19.89 3.43 -29.18
N CYS A 138 19.49 2.45 -28.38
CA CYS A 138 19.23 1.08 -28.84
C CYS A 138 17.76 0.75 -28.58
N ASN A 139 17.10 0.07 -29.51
CA ASN A 139 15.78 -0.50 -29.29
C ASN A 139 15.85 -2.02 -29.12
N GLY A 140 15.19 -2.53 -28.08
CA GLY A 140 15.09 -3.95 -27.81
C GLY A 140 13.69 -4.46 -28.13
N ILE A 141 13.57 -5.36 -29.11
CA ILE A 141 12.32 -6.09 -29.35
C ILE A 141 12.34 -7.31 -28.45
N LEU A 142 11.84 -7.13 -27.23
CA LEU A 142 11.85 -8.14 -26.19
C LEU A 142 10.58 -8.99 -26.29
N PHE A 143 10.73 -10.24 -26.72
CA PHE A 143 9.63 -11.22 -26.73
C PHE A 143 9.16 -11.54 -25.31
N ASN A 144 8.08 -12.31 -25.15
CA ASN A 144 7.48 -12.52 -23.83
C ASN A 144 8.52 -13.08 -22.85
N HIS A 145 8.73 -12.37 -21.75
CA HIS A 145 9.66 -12.80 -20.70
C HIS A 145 8.98 -12.68 -19.35
N GLU A 146 9.12 -13.76 -18.59
CA GLU A 146 8.23 -14.06 -17.49
C GLU A 146 9.05 -14.36 -16.24
N SER A 147 8.44 -14.17 -15.09
CA SER A 147 9.13 -14.41 -13.82
C SER A 147 8.13 -14.58 -12.67
N PRO A 148 8.62 -14.99 -11.48
CA PRO A 148 7.81 -14.93 -10.27
C PRO A 148 7.46 -13.50 -9.80
N ARG A 149 7.93 -12.44 -10.48
CA ARG A 149 7.54 -11.04 -10.24
C ARG A 149 6.53 -10.50 -11.26
N ARG A 150 6.15 -11.28 -12.28
CA ARG A 150 5.16 -10.90 -13.31
C ARG A 150 3.85 -10.40 -12.69
N GLY A 151 3.21 -9.42 -13.31
CA GLY A 151 1.88 -8.94 -12.90
C GLY A 151 0.83 -10.06 -12.98
N GLU A 152 -0.14 -10.06 -12.06
CA GLU A 152 -1.10 -11.16 -11.90
C GLU A 152 -2.10 -11.30 -13.06
N ASN A 153 -2.29 -10.23 -13.83
CA ASN A 153 -3.22 -10.21 -14.96
C ASN A 153 -2.64 -10.86 -16.23
N PHE A 154 -1.33 -11.07 -16.30
CA PHE A 154 -0.69 -11.76 -17.42
C PHE A 154 -0.93 -13.28 -17.32
N VAL A 155 -1.16 -13.92 -18.47
CA VAL A 155 -1.63 -15.32 -18.56
C VAL A 155 -0.79 -16.30 -17.74
N THR A 156 0.53 -16.25 -17.85
CA THR A 156 1.46 -17.14 -17.15
C THR A 156 1.33 -17.03 -15.63
N ARG A 157 1.17 -15.80 -15.11
CA ARG A 157 1.04 -15.54 -13.68
C ARG A 157 -0.35 -15.86 -13.17
N LYS A 158 -1.38 -15.55 -13.95
CA LYS A 158 -2.76 -15.94 -13.67
C LYS A 158 -2.88 -17.46 -13.52
N VAL A 159 -2.36 -18.21 -14.49
CA VAL A 159 -2.34 -19.69 -14.47
C VAL A 159 -1.63 -20.20 -13.22
N THR A 160 -0.37 -19.83 -13.01
CA THR A 160 0.43 -20.37 -11.89
C THR A 160 -0.15 -20.02 -10.51
N ARG A 161 -0.75 -18.82 -10.34
CA ARG A 161 -1.41 -18.43 -9.09
C ARG A 161 -2.73 -19.14 -8.88
N SER A 162 -3.55 -19.27 -9.91
CA SER A 162 -4.83 -19.97 -9.82
C SER A 162 -4.64 -21.46 -9.55
N ILE A 163 -3.67 -22.13 -10.19
CA ILE A 163 -3.35 -23.54 -9.90
C ILE A 163 -2.90 -23.70 -8.45
N ALA A 164 -2.06 -22.80 -7.93
CA ALA A 164 -1.69 -22.82 -6.52
C ALA A 164 -2.90 -22.64 -5.59
N LYS A 165 -3.85 -21.75 -5.93
CA LYS A 165 -5.10 -21.58 -5.17
C LYS A 165 -6.01 -22.80 -5.25
N ILE A 166 -6.14 -23.42 -6.42
CA ILE A 166 -6.92 -24.66 -6.64
C ILE A 166 -6.38 -25.78 -5.77
N GLN A 167 -5.06 -25.97 -5.74
CA GLN A 167 -4.46 -26.99 -4.91
C GLN A 167 -4.66 -26.74 -3.41
N LEU A 168 -4.76 -25.48 -3.00
CA LEU A 168 -5.04 -25.08 -1.61
C LEU A 168 -6.54 -25.04 -1.27
N GLY A 169 -7.43 -25.34 -2.22
CA GLY A 169 -8.89 -25.26 -2.03
C GLY A 169 -9.42 -23.82 -1.90
N LEU A 170 -8.68 -22.83 -2.39
CA LEU A 170 -9.05 -21.40 -2.34
C LEU A 170 -9.74 -20.90 -3.62
N GLN A 171 -9.78 -21.72 -4.66
CA GLN A 171 -10.39 -21.42 -5.95
C GLN A 171 -10.77 -22.75 -6.61
N ASP A 172 -11.94 -22.83 -7.26
CA ASP A 172 -12.38 -24.11 -7.85
C ASP A 172 -11.92 -24.28 -9.30
N VAL A 173 -11.99 -23.21 -10.09
CA VAL A 173 -11.78 -23.25 -11.55
C VAL A 173 -10.91 -22.10 -12.02
N LEU A 174 -10.01 -22.36 -12.94
CA LEU A 174 -9.23 -21.37 -13.70
C LEU A 174 -9.98 -21.00 -14.99
N GLU A 175 -10.35 -19.73 -15.14
CA GLU A 175 -10.96 -19.22 -16.37
C GLU A 175 -9.92 -18.55 -17.28
N LEU A 176 -9.87 -18.92 -18.57
CA LEU A 176 -8.94 -18.38 -19.57
C LEU A 176 -9.67 -17.97 -20.87
N GLY A 177 -8.95 -17.28 -21.77
CA GLY A 177 -9.43 -16.91 -23.10
C GLY A 177 -8.95 -17.92 -24.14
N ASN A 178 -8.23 -17.45 -25.15
CA ASN A 178 -7.65 -18.29 -26.20
C ASN A 178 -6.54 -19.20 -25.64
N LEU A 179 -6.76 -20.52 -25.66
CA LEU A 179 -5.79 -21.54 -25.24
C LEU A 179 -4.76 -21.88 -26.32
N ASP A 180 -5.09 -21.63 -27.58
CA ASP A 180 -4.28 -22.05 -28.73
C ASP A 180 -3.26 -20.97 -29.14
N ALA A 181 -3.34 -19.77 -28.54
CA ALA A 181 -2.35 -18.72 -28.71
C ALA A 181 -0.94 -19.20 -28.31
N LYS A 182 0.03 -19.00 -29.21
CA LYS A 182 1.42 -19.44 -29.05
C LYS A 182 2.38 -18.28 -28.79
N ARG A 183 3.27 -18.43 -27.83
CA ARG A 183 4.22 -17.39 -27.42
C ARG A 183 5.61 -17.96 -27.18
N ASP A 184 6.61 -17.16 -27.52
CA ASP A 184 7.99 -17.35 -27.12
C ASP A 184 8.21 -16.79 -25.72
N TRP A 185 8.37 -17.68 -24.72
CA TRP A 185 8.46 -17.34 -23.30
C TRP A 185 9.85 -17.55 -22.73
N GLY A 186 10.60 -16.46 -22.57
CA GLY A 186 11.86 -16.44 -21.83
C GLY A 186 11.72 -16.08 -20.35
N HIS A 187 12.85 -15.97 -19.66
CA HIS A 187 12.91 -15.52 -18.27
C HIS A 187 13.42 -14.08 -18.15
N ALA A 188 12.74 -13.24 -17.36
CA ALA A 188 13.03 -11.80 -17.27
C ALA A 188 14.48 -11.47 -16.87
N LYS A 189 15.12 -12.32 -16.04
CA LYS A 189 16.53 -12.14 -15.66
C LYS A 189 17.50 -12.18 -16.84
N ASP A 190 17.28 -13.07 -17.81
CA ASP A 190 18.14 -13.17 -18.99
C ASP A 190 17.95 -11.94 -19.89
N TYR A 191 16.73 -11.41 -19.93
CA TYR A 191 16.38 -10.31 -20.82
C TYR A 191 16.92 -8.97 -20.32
N VAL A 192 16.96 -8.73 -19.00
CA VAL A 192 17.57 -7.51 -18.45
C VAL A 192 19.09 -7.47 -18.65
N GLU A 193 19.74 -8.64 -18.69
CA GLU A 193 21.15 -8.74 -19.08
C GLU A 193 21.35 -8.33 -20.55
N ALA A 194 20.47 -8.76 -21.46
CA ALA A 194 20.50 -8.31 -22.86
C ALA A 194 20.36 -6.78 -22.97
N MET A 195 19.41 -6.17 -22.24
CA MET A 195 19.24 -4.71 -22.22
C MET A 195 20.55 -3.99 -21.86
N TRP A 196 21.25 -4.47 -20.83
CA TRP A 196 22.53 -3.91 -20.42
C TRP A 196 23.60 -4.13 -21.49
N LEU A 197 23.73 -5.35 -22.03
CA LEU A 197 24.70 -5.70 -23.08
C LEU A 197 24.53 -4.81 -24.32
N MET A 198 23.30 -4.49 -24.73
CA MET A 198 23.03 -3.58 -25.85
C MET A 198 23.68 -2.20 -25.64
N LEU A 199 23.62 -1.63 -24.43
CA LEU A 199 24.26 -0.35 -24.13
C LEU A 199 25.79 -0.42 -23.98
N GLN A 200 26.35 -1.63 -23.88
CA GLN A 200 27.81 -1.82 -23.82
C GLN A 200 28.46 -1.88 -25.22
N GLN A 201 27.67 -1.90 -26.29
CA GLN A 201 28.18 -2.01 -27.65
C GLN A 201 28.92 -0.73 -28.09
N THR A 202 29.77 -0.85 -29.11
CA THR A 202 30.52 0.29 -29.66
C THR A 202 29.65 1.21 -30.51
N GLN A 203 28.59 0.67 -31.11
CA GLN A 203 27.64 1.40 -31.96
C GLN A 203 26.20 1.08 -31.51
N PRO A 204 25.29 2.08 -31.52
CA PRO A 204 23.90 1.86 -31.20
C PRO A 204 23.23 1.04 -32.30
N ASP A 205 22.37 0.09 -31.93
CA ASP A 205 21.66 -0.77 -32.88
C ASP A 205 20.45 -1.43 -32.20
N ASP A 206 19.58 -2.03 -33.00
CA ASP A 206 18.34 -2.65 -32.54
C ASP A 206 18.45 -4.17 -32.52
N TYR A 207 17.88 -4.81 -31.50
CA TYR A 207 18.04 -6.24 -31.27
C TYR A 207 16.72 -6.93 -30.91
N VAL A 208 16.45 -8.05 -31.59
CA VAL A 208 15.44 -9.02 -31.15
C VAL A 208 16.03 -9.87 -30.03
N ILE A 209 15.34 -9.94 -28.90
CA ILE A 209 15.70 -10.77 -27.75
C ILE A 209 14.56 -11.75 -27.50
N ALA A 210 14.84 -13.03 -27.71
CA ALA A 210 13.86 -14.11 -27.76
C ALA A 210 14.54 -15.45 -27.45
N THR A 211 13.75 -16.46 -27.07
CA THR A 211 14.28 -17.81 -26.86
C THR A 211 14.46 -18.57 -28.18
N GLY A 212 13.61 -18.29 -29.17
CA GLY A 212 13.53 -19.06 -30.41
C GLY A 212 12.69 -20.34 -30.27
N GLU A 213 11.96 -20.50 -29.17
CA GLU A 213 11.01 -21.58 -28.92
C GLU A 213 9.61 -20.99 -28.68
N THR A 214 8.54 -21.69 -29.05
CA THR A 214 7.16 -21.22 -28.85
C THR A 214 6.29 -22.33 -28.28
N HIS A 215 5.42 -21.97 -27.34
CA HIS A 215 4.46 -22.90 -26.72
C HIS A 215 3.07 -22.28 -26.70
N SER A 216 2.04 -23.13 -26.77
CA SER A 216 0.66 -22.68 -26.58
C SER A 216 0.33 -22.38 -25.11
N VAL A 217 -0.71 -21.56 -24.88
CA VAL A 217 -1.28 -21.37 -23.53
C VAL A 217 -1.77 -22.70 -22.95
N ARG A 218 -2.29 -23.60 -23.81
CA ARG A 218 -2.68 -24.96 -23.47
C ARG A 218 -1.52 -25.77 -22.90
N GLU A 219 -0.40 -25.87 -23.62
CA GLU A 219 0.82 -26.56 -23.16
C GLU A 219 1.30 -25.99 -21.82
N PHE A 220 1.25 -24.66 -21.66
CA PHE A 220 1.62 -24.02 -20.40
C PHE A 220 0.72 -24.47 -19.24
N VAL A 221 -0.59 -24.54 -19.45
CA VAL A 221 -1.56 -25.00 -18.44
C VAL A 221 -1.33 -26.47 -18.08
N GLU A 222 -1.18 -27.34 -19.08
CA GLU A 222 -0.92 -28.77 -18.90
C GLU A 222 0.35 -29.00 -18.09
N THR A 223 1.46 -28.38 -18.50
CA THR A 223 2.75 -28.50 -17.81
C THR A 223 2.67 -27.96 -16.38
N ALA A 224 1.90 -26.89 -16.15
CA ALA A 224 1.73 -26.30 -14.82
C ALA A 224 0.90 -27.20 -13.88
N PHE A 225 -0.14 -27.87 -14.37
CA PHE A 225 -0.89 -28.86 -13.59
C PHE A 225 -0.09 -30.14 -13.34
N GLN A 226 0.71 -30.58 -14.31
CA GLN A 226 1.59 -31.73 -14.15
C GLN A 226 2.57 -31.53 -13.00
N TYR A 227 3.06 -30.31 -12.80
CA TYR A 227 3.94 -29.96 -11.67
C TYR A 227 3.31 -30.22 -10.28
N ILE A 228 1.97 -30.20 -10.19
CA ILE A 228 1.24 -30.51 -8.95
C ILE A 228 0.69 -31.94 -8.92
N GLY A 229 1.15 -32.78 -9.84
CA GLY A 229 0.72 -34.18 -9.94
C GLY A 229 -0.68 -34.37 -10.53
N ARG A 230 -1.24 -33.36 -11.21
CA ARG A 230 -2.55 -33.44 -11.87
C ARG A 230 -2.39 -33.46 -13.38
N THR A 231 -3.17 -34.29 -14.06
CA THR A 231 -3.17 -34.37 -15.52
C THR A 231 -4.49 -33.79 -16.04
N ILE A 232 -4.42 -32.89 -17.02
CA ILE A 232 -5.61 -32.28 -17.62
C ILE A 232 -6.03 -33.09 -18.84
N LYS A 233 -7.33 -33.39 -18.93
CA LYS A 233 -8.01 -33.94 -20.10
C LYS A 233 -8.96 -32.87 -20.65
N TRP A 234 -8.81 -32.53 -21.93
CA TRP A 234 -9.68 -31.54 -22.59
C TRP A 234 -10.92 -32.20 -23.19
N GLU A 235 -12.08 -31.60 -22.97
CA GLU A 235 -13.36 -32.01 -23.54
C GLU A 235 -14.15 -30.80 -24.05
N GLY A 236 -14.86 -30.98 -25.16
CA GLY A 236 -15.56 -29.88 -25.85
C GLY A 236 -14.69 -29.20 -26.90
N LYS A 237 -15.18 -28.09 -27.46
CA LYS A 237 -14.49 -27.29 -28.49
C LYS A 237 -14.86 -25.81 -28.36
N GLY A 238 -13.95 -24.93 -28.77
CA GLY A 238 -14.15 -23.48 -28.74
C GLY A 238 -14.53 -23.01 -27.34
N ILE A 239 -15.49 -22.09 -27.23
CA ILE A 239 -15.93 -21.55 -25.94
C ILE A 239 -16.47 -22.59 -24.93
N ASN A 240 -16.95 -23.74 -25.42
CA ASN A 240 -17.48 -24.82 -24.60
C ASN A 240 -16.40 -25.82 -24.19
N GLU A 241 -15.15 -25.60 -24.56
CA GLU A 241 -14.04 -26.44 -24.16
C GLU A 241 -13.73 -26.28 -22.66
N THR A 242 -13.49 -27.41 -22.00
CA THR A 242 -13.15 -27.49 -20.57
C THR A 242 -11.95 -28.39 -20.36
N GLY A 243 -11.12 -28.05 -19.37
CA GLY A 243 -10.03 -28.89 -18.89
C GLY A 243 -10.45 -29.57 -17.59
N GLN A 244 -10.56 -30.90 -17.63
CA GLN A 244 -10.93 -31.73 -16.48
C GLN A 244 -9.70 -32.43 -15.90
N ASP A 245 -9.69 -32.63 -14.60
CA ASP A 245 -8.72 -33.49 -13.93
C ASP A 245 -8.95 -34.95 -14.36
N ALA A 246 -7.96 -35.57 -14.99
CA ALA A 246 -8.07 -36.93 -15.50
C ALA A 246 -8.35 -37.98 -14.41
N GLN A 247 -7.97 -37.70 -13.15
CA GLN A 247 -8.16 -38.65 -12.05
C GLN A 247 -9.52 -38.48 -11.36
N THR A 248 -10.00 -37.25 -11.23
CA THR A 248 -11.20 -36.95 -10.42
C THR A 248 -12.42 -36.57 -11.25
N GLY A 249 -12.25 -36.26 -12.54
CA GLY A 249 -13.30 -35.70 -13.40
C GLY A 249 -13.69 -34.27 -13.04
N GLN A 250 -13.02 -33.64 -12.07
CA GLN A 250 -13.30 -32.26 -11.67
C GLN A 250 -12.95 -31.30 -12.81
N VAL A 251 -13.85 -30.40 -13.17
CA VAL A 251 -13.54 -29.30 -14.11
C VAL A 251 -12.59 -28.32 -13.41
N LEU A 252 -11.37 -28.17 -13.95
CA LEU A 252 -10.33 -27.30 -13.40
C LEU A 252 -10.10 -26.06 -14.26
N VAL A 253 -10.40 -26.13 -15.55
CA VAL A 253 -10.21 -25.03 -16.51
C VAL A 253 -11.47 -24.81 -17.33
N ARG A 254 -11.87 -23.56 -17.51
CA ARG A 254 -12.96 -23.15 -18.40
C ARG A 254 -12.53 -22.01 -19.31
N ILE A 255 -13.11 -21.96 -20.51
CA ILE A 255 -12.94 -20.82 -21.40
C ILE A 255 -14.02 -19.78 -21.09
N ASN A 256 -13.60 -18.53 -20.96
CA ASN A 256 -14.49 -17.39 -20.73
C ASN A 256 -14.23 -16.32 -21.80
N PRO A 257 -15.24 -15.97 -22.62
CA PRO A 257 -15.10 -15.03 -23.74
C PRO A 257 -14.59 -13.65 -23.31
N LYS A 258 -14.79 -13.23 -22.05
CA LYS A 258 -14.30 -11.95 -21.52
C LYS A 258 -12.77 -11.79 -21.58
N PHE A 259 -12.03 -12.90 -21.72
CA PHE A 259 -10.57 -12.90 -21.80
C PHE A 259 -10.04 -12.95 -23.23
N PHE A 260 -10.92 -13.01 -24.24
CA PHE A 260 -10.50 -12.83 -25.62
C PHE A 260 -10.29 -11.36 -25.91
N ARG A 261 -9.40 -11.10 -26.87
CA ARG A 261 -9.11 -9.76 -27.34
C ARG A 261 -9.93 -9.46 -28.60
N PRO A 262 -10.24 -8.18 -28.87
CA PRO A 262 -10.87 -7.79 -30.14
C PRO A 262 -10.04 -8.24 -31.36
N THR A 263 -8.71 -8.15 -31.24
CA THR A 263 -7.75 -8.67 -32.21
C THR A 263 -6.72 -9.52 -31.50
N GLU A 264 -6.54 -10.77 -31.95
CA GLU A 264 -5.61 -11.71 -31.36
C GLU A 264 -4.28 -11.76 -32.12
N VAL A 265 -3.22 -12.12 -31.41
CA VAL A 265 -1.95 -12.51 -32.03
C VAL A 265 -1.83 -14.02 -31.87
N ASP A 266 -1.90 -14.76 -32.97
CA ASP A 266 -1.95 -16.22 -32.89
C ASP A 266 -0.60 -16.83 -32.49
N ILE A 267 0.49 -16.35 -33.08
CA ILE A 267 1.83 -16.86 -32.84
C ILE A 267 2.86 -15.74 -32.71
N LEU A 268 3.76 -15.88 -31.75
CA LEU A 268 4.99 -15.12 -31.65
C LEU A 268 6.17 -16.08 -31.51
N LEU A 269 7.17 -15.89 -32.36
CA LEU A 269 8.44 -16.63 -32.38
C LEU A 269 9.54 -15.66 -32.81
N GLY A 270 10.55 -15.46 -31.96
CA GLY A 270 11.61 -14.48 -32.22
C GLY A 270 12.92 -15.13 -32.66
N ASP A 271 13.68 -14.45 -33.53
CA ASP A 271 15.03 -14.83 -33.92
C ASP A 271 16.06 -13.88 -33.30
N ALA A 272 16.74 -14.33 -32.25
CA ALA A 272 17.78 -13.59 -31.56
C ALA A 272 19.20 -13.81 -32.14
N SER A 273 19.34 -14.30 -33.38
CA SER A 273 20.64 -14.58 -34.00
C SER A 273 21.56 -13.36 -34.04
N LYS A 274 21.02 -12.15 -34.27
CA LYS A 274 21.80 -10.91 -34.26
C LYS A 274 22.44 -10.66 -32.89
N ALA A 275 21.66 -10.76 -31.80
CA ALA A 275 22.15 -10.57 -30.43
C ALA A 275 23.22 -11.62 -30.06
N ARG A 276 22.97 -12.88 -30.45
CA ARG A 276 23.88 -14.01 -30.23
C ARG A 276 25.23 -13.79 -30.94
N ASN A 277 25.19 -13.35 -32.19
CA ASN A 277 26.39 -13.10 -32.98
C ASN A 277 27.16 -11.84 -32.54
N LYS A 278 26.44 -10.78 -32.12
CA LYS A 278 27.06 -9.49 -31.76
C LYS A 278 27.66 -9.47 -30.37
N PHE A 279 26.97 -10.00 -29.36
CA PHE A 279 27.40 -9.93 -27.96
C PHE A 279 27.22 -11.23 -27.18
N GLY A 280 27.08 -12.36 -27.88
CA GLY A 280 27.12 -13.69 -27.27
C GLY A 280 25.91 -14.03 -26.39
N TRP A 281 24.86 -13.22 -26.40
CA TRP A 281 23.69 -13.44 -25.55
C TRP A 281 22.90 -14.67 -26.00
N LYS A 282 22.49 -15.47 -25.01
CA LYS A 282 21.61 -16.63 -25.18
C LYS A 282 20.73 -16.78 -23.94
N PRO A 283 19.47 -17.22 -24.07
CA PRO A 283 18.65 -17.56 -22.91
C PRO A 283 19.34 -18.67 -22.10
N THR A 284 19.33 -18.55 -20.79
CA THR A 284 19.93 -19.54 -19.88
C THR A 284 18.86 -20.39 -19.19
N ILE A 285 17.67 -19.82 -18.97
CA ILE A 285 16.56 -20.48 -18.31
C ILE A 285 15.57 -20.98 -19.35
N THR A 286 15.32 -22.30 -19.34
CA THR A 286 14.37 -22.94 -20.27
C THR A 286 12.92 -22.68 -19.90
N PHE A 287 11.98 -22.98 -20.80
CA PHE A 287 10.54 -22.92 -20.56
C PHE A 287 10.14 -23.67 -19.28
N GLU A 288 10.57 -24.93 -19.15
CA GLU A 288 10.25 -25.79 -18.01
C GLU A 288 10.85 -25.28 -16.69
N GLU A 289 12.11 -24.83 -16.71
CA GLU A 289 12.79 -24.30 -15.53
C GLU A 289 12.13 -23.00 -15.06
N GLY A 290 11.82 -22.10 -16.00
CA GLY A 290 11.09 -20.87 -15.72
C GLY A 290 9.71 -21.15 -15.12
N LEU A 291 8.99 -22.14 -15.65
CA LEU A 291 7.68 -22.55 -15.14
C LEU A 291 7.81 -23.14 -13.73
N ARG A 292 8.75 -24.06 -13.52
CA ARG A 292 9.07 -24.66 -12.22
C ARG A 292 9.38 -23.59 -11.17
N GLY A 293 10.20 -22.60 -11.51
CA GLY A 293 10.52 -21.48 -10.61
C GLY A 293 9.27 -20.68 -10.21
N ARG A 294 8.38 -20.39 -11.17
CA ARG A 294 7.10 -19.69 -10.92
C ARG A 294 6.15 -20.50 -10.05
N MET A 295 5.98 -21.79 -10.37
CA MET A 295 5.14 -22.70 -9.60
C MET A 295 5.66 -22.86 -8.18
N ARG A 296 6.97 -23.09 -8.00
CA ARG A 296 7.61 -23.18 -6.68
C ARG A 296 7.37 -21.93 -5.84
N LEU A 297 7.52 -20.71 -6.38
CA LEU A 297 7.26 -19.52 -5.56
C LEU A 297 5.77 -19.39 -5.19
N SER A 298 4.86 -19.65 -6.12
CA SER A 298 3.41 -19.61 -5.85
C SER A 298 3.01 -20.66 -4.80
N TRP A 299 3.58 -21.86 -4.88
CA TRP A 299 3.43 -22.93 -3.91
C TRP A 299 4.04 -22.64 -2.57
N VAL A 300 5.27 -22.13 -2.53
CA VAL A 300 6.01 -21.83 -1.31
C VAL A 300 5.32 -20.71 -0.55
N LYS A 301 4.85 -19.64 -1.23
CA LYS A 301 4.02 -18.61 -0.59
C LYS A 301 2.71 -19.19 -0.05
N GLY A 302 2.08 -20.10 -0.79
CA GLY A 302 0.88 -20.81 -0.35
C GLY A 302 1.09 -21.73 0.85
N ARG A 303 2.17 -22.53 0.86
CA ARG A 303 2.57 -23.39 1.96
C ARG A 303 3.05 -22.60 3.16
N TYR A 304 3.80 -21.52 3.02
CA TYR A 304 4.14 -20.67 4.16
C TYR A 304 2.91 -19.98 4.72
N ALA A 305 1.96 -19.54 3.89
CA ALA A 305 0.68 -19.01 4.39
C ALA A 305 -0.12 -20.09 5.12
N LEU A 306 -0.18 -21.32 4.58
CA LEU A 306 -0.86 -22.46 5.22
C LEU A 306 -0.12 -22.98 6.46
N CYS A 307 1.22 -23.01 6.44
CA CYS A 307 2.06 -23.38 7.57
C CYS A 307 2.04 -22.29 8.63
N LEU A 308 2.03 -20.99 8.29
CA LEU A 308 1.80 -19.91 9.24
C LEU A 308 0.38 -20.00 9.78
N LEU A 309 -0.63 -20.31 8.97
CA LEU A 309 -1.99 -20.57 9.45
C LEU A 309 -2.03 -21.78 10.39
N ILE A 310 -1.39 -22.90 10.06
CA ILE A 310 -1.31 -24.12 10.88
C ILE A 310 -0.45 -23.88 12.13
N LEU A 311 0.64 -23.14 12.04
CA LEU A 311 1.54 -22.81 13.14
C LEU A 311 0.87 -21.79 14.06
N GLN A 312 0.11 -20.84 13.51
CA GLN A 312 -0.71 -19.90 14.24
C GLN A 312 -1.93 -20.60 14.84
N ILE A 313 -2.52 -21.61 14.19
CA ILE A 313 -3.52 -22.54 14.78
C ILE A 313 -2.89 -23.39 15.89
N LYS A 314 -1.65 -23.91 15.72
CA LYS A 314 -0.93 -24.68 16.75
C LYS A 314 -0.49 -23.80 17.93
N LEU A 315 -0.09 -22.56 17.69
CA LEU A 315 0.28 -21.56 18.69
C LEU A 315 -0.96 -20.97 19.38
N THR A 316 -2.09 -20.84 18.68
CA THR A 316 -3.37 -20.45 19.32
C THR A 316 -4.04 -21.63 20.04
N ASN A 317 -3.79 -22.87 19.60
CA ASN A 317 -4.19 -24.09 20.33
C ASN A 317 -3.19 -24.52 21.41
N SER A 318 -2.06 -23.83 21.62
CA SER A 318 -1.12 -24.16 22.70
C SER A 318 -1.65 -23.82 24.10
N ARG A 319 -2.95 -23.51 24.22
CA ARG A 319 -3.69 -23.39 25.49
C ARG A 319 -4.78 -24.44 25.67
N THR A 320 -4.87 -25.44 24.80
CA THR A 320 -5.71 -26.63 25.02
C THR A 320 -4.84 -27.86 25.23
N SER A 321 -5.18 -28.63 26.26
CA SER A 321 -4.38 -29.65 26.96
C SER A 321 -4.20 -30.98 26.20
N TRP A 322 -3.85 -30.94 24.92
CA TRP A 322 -3.66 -32.15 24.11
C TRP A 322 -2.46 -32.01 23.17
N ARG A 323 -1.55 -32.99 23.18
CA ARG A 323 -0.49 -33.15 22.17
C ARG A 323 -0.68 -34.47 21.41
N LEU A 324 -0.49 -34.42 20.10
CA LEU A 324 -0.28 -35.62 19.26
C LEU A 324 1.19 -36.02 19.33
N ASN A 325 1.46 -37.30 19.53
CA ASN A 325 2.78 -37.88 19.28
C ASN A 325 2.83 -38.50 17.88
N ALA A 326 4.03 -38.72 17.34
CA ALA A 326 4.33 -39.07 15.94
C ALA A 326 3.75 -40.41 15.41
N ALA A 327 2.89 -41.06 16.18
CA ALA A 327 2.18 -42.29 15.80
C ALA A 327 0.64 -42.18 15.97
N ASP A 328 0.09 -40.98 15.77
CA ASP A 328 -1.36 -40.71 15.64
C ASP A 328 -2.27 -41.20 16.79
N LYS A 329 -1.82 -41.15 18.05
CA LYS A 329 -2.70 -41.31 19.21
C LYS A 329 -2.67 -40.11 20.16
N VAL A 330 -3.85 -39.76 20.67
CA VAL A 330 -4.10 -38.66 21.62
C VAL A 330 -4.00 -39.20 23.05
N VAL A 331 -3.14 -38.61 23.88
CA VAL A 331 -2.97 -38.97 25.31
C VAL A 331 -3.13 -37.72 26.20
N LYS A 332 -3.72 -37.88 27.40
CA LYS A 332 -3.80 -36.83 28.43
C LYS A 332 -2.49 -36.74 29.21
N THR A 333 -1.91 -35.54 29.30
CA THR A 333 -0.69 -35.29 30.07
C THR A 333 -1.01 -34.89 31.51
N THR A 334 -1.00 -35.86 32.42
CA THR A 334 -0.62 -35.63 33.82
C THR A 334 0.68 -36.39 34.01
N ASP A 335 1.81 -35.74 33.77
CA ASP A 335 3.10 -36.06 34.37
C ASP A 335 4.07 -34.89 34.12
N TYR A 336 4.72 -34.50 35.21
CA TYR A 336 5.59 -33.32 35.36
C TYR A 336 6.96 -33.60 34.72
N VAL A 337 7.51 -32.63 33.96
CA VAL A 337 8.94 -32.65 33.57
C VAL A 337 9.53 -31.24 33.71
N SER A 338 10.73 -31.22 34.31
CA SER A 338 11.58 -30.10 34.75
C SER A 338 11.82 -29.00 33.69
N PRO A 339 11.99 -27.72 34.10
CA PRO A 339 12.37 -26.64 33.19
C PRO A 339 13.80 -26.86 32.67
N ILE A 340 13.96 -26.67 31.35
CA ILE A 340 15.26 -26.62 30.65
C ILE A 340 15.75 -25.17 30.66
N GLU A 341 17.06 -25.04 30.82
CA GLU A 341 17.87 -23.86 31.10
C GLU A 341 17.76 -22.70 30.09
N ASP A 342 18.06 -21.52 30.64
CA ASP A 342 17.88 -20.17 30.08
C ASP A 342 18.74 -19.86 28.84
N ASP A 343 18.11 -19.28 27.82
CA ASP A 343 18.75 -18.70 26.64
C ASP A 343 18.96 -17.17 26.88
N PRO A 344 20.20 -16.66 26.91
CA PRO A 344 20.50 -15.26 27.19
C PRO A 344 20.00 -14.29 26.10
N ILE A 345 19.58 -14.78 24.92
CA ILE A 345 18.96 -13.96 23.89
C ILE A 345 17.50 -13.59 24.26
N PHE A 346 16.83 -14.40 25.08
CA PHE A 346 15.46 -14.12 25.52
C PHE A 346 15.40 -13.02 26.59
N ASP A 347 16.43 -12.90 27.44
CA ASP A 347 16.50 -11.91 28.52
C ASP A 347 16.87 -10.49 28.05
N ILE A 348 17.54 -10.33 26.91
CA ILE A 348 17.80 -9.00 26.32
C ILE A 348 16.50 -8.42 25.73
N LEU A 349 15.61 -9.28 25.24
CA LEU A 349 14.31 -8.88 24.69
C LEU A 349 13.23 -8.70 25.77
N ALA A 350 13.44 -9.27 26.95
CA ALA A 350 12.58 -9.09 28.11
C ALA A 350 13.16 -8.06 29.09
N ASN A 351 12.99 -6.76 28.80
CA ASN A 351 12.86 -5.78 29.88
C ASN A 351 11.64 -6.18 30.72
N GLY A 352 11.90 -7.05 31.70
CA GLY A 352 10.90 -7.82 32.42
C GLY A 352 10.03 -6.92 33.29
N ILE A 353 8.84 -6.60 32.77
CA ILE A 353 7.71 -6.20 33.60
C ILE A 353 7.23 -7.46 34.32
N ILE A 354 7.53 -7.55 35.61
CA ILE A 354 6.91 -8.58 36.46
C ILE A 354 5.55 -8.06 36.86
N ILE A 355 4.48 -8.76 36.47
CA ILE A 355 3.12 -8.47 36.90
C ILE A 355 2.83 -9.34 38.11
N SER A 356 2.80 -8.73 39.29
CA SER A 356 2.24 -9.35 40.50
C SER A 356 1.17 -8.43 41.07
N ASN A 357 -0.02 -8.97 41.36
CA ASN A 357 -1.17 -8.24 41.89
C ASN A 357 -1.59 -7.00 41.07
N GLY A 358 -1.44 -7.07 39.75
CA GLY A 358 -1.96 -6.05 38.83
C GLY A 358 -1.13 -4.77 38.75
N GLN A 359 0.10 -4.75 39.26
CA GLN A 359 1.01 -3.60 39.13
C GLN A 359 2.24 -3.93 38.27
N SER A 360 2.69 -2.96 37.48
CA SER A 360 3.87 -3.10 36.60
C SER A 360 5.16 -2.61 37.28
N TRP A 361 6.11 -3.53 37.46
CA TRP A 361 7.41 -3.24 38.06
C TRP A 361 8.53 -3.26 37.02
N SER A 362 9.41 -2.27 37.06
CA SER A 362 10.59 -2.15 36.18
C SER A 362 11.87 -2.25 37.01
N ARG A 363 12.87 -3.01 36.55
CA ARG A 363 14.17 -3.10 37.23
C ARG A 363 15.05 -1.94 36.79
N THR A 364 15.61 -1.21 37.75
CA THR A 364 16.62 -0.18 37.49
C THR A 364 17.80 -0.37 38.45
N ALA A 365 19.02 -0.26 37.92
CA ALA A 365 20.24 -0.28 38.71
C ALA A 365 20.63 1.16 39.05
N THR A 366 20.84 1.47 40.32
CA THR A 366 21.42 2.76 40.75
C THR A 366 22.95 2.67 40.82
N LEU A 367 23.61 3.79 40.55
CA LEU A 367 25.04 3.86 40.21
C LEU A 367 26.01 3.70 41.39
N GLU A 368 25.56 3.60 42.65
CA GLU A 368 26.49 3.73 43.79
C GLU A 368 26.64 2.54 44.72
N LYS A 369 25.76 1.54 44.70
CA LYS A 369 26.00 0.25 45.39
C LYS A 369 25.24 -0.82 44.59
N HIS A 370 25.86 -1.96 44.32
CA HIS A 370 25.31 -3.08 43.52
C HIS A 370 24.05 -3.76 44.12
N GLU A 371 23.06 -3.00 44.57
CA GLU A 371 21.76 -3.47 45.02
C GLU A 371 20.72 -3.28 43.92
N LYS A 372 19.99 -4.36 43.61
CA LYS A 372 18.92 -4.35 42.59
C LYS A 372 17.66 -3.77 43.23
N VAL A 373 17.14 -2.68 42.66
CA VAL A 373 15.93 -2.00 43.15
C VAL A 373 14.84 -2.08 42.07
N LEU A 374 13.60 -2.35 42.51
CA LEU A 374 12.43 -2.40 41.63
C LEU A 374 11.66 -1.08 41.71
N TYR A 375 11.36 -0.48 40.55
CA TYR A 375 10.59 0.75 40.41
C TYR A 375 9.18 0.47 39.88
N CYS A 376 8.18 0.85 40.66
CA CYS A 376 6.76 0.77 40.30
C CYS A 376 6.36 2.01 39.50
N GLN A 377 5.91 1.83 38.26
CA GLN A 377 5.55 2.98 37.41
C GLN A 377 4.24 3.67 37.83
N GLU A 378 3.31 2.90 38.39
CA GLU A 378 1.98 3.41 38.78
C GLU A 378 2.04 4.15 40.13
N CYS A 379 2.91 3.71 41.03
CA CYS A 379 3.04 4.24 42.37
C CYS A 379 4.31 5.09 42.61
N LYS A 380 5.20 5.19 41.61
CA LYS A 380 6.45 5.96 41.62
C LYS A 380 7.36 5.68 42.83
N ALA A 381 7.31 4.46 43.38
CA ALA A 381 8.07 4.03 44.55
C ALA A 381 9.13 2.98 44.21
N PHE A 382 10.18 2.91 45.03
CA PHE A 382 11.29 1.97 44.91
C PHE A 382 11.22 0.89 46.02
N ALA A 383 11.46 -0.37 45.69
CA ALA A 383 11.52 -1.49 46.64
C ALA A 383 12.84 -2.28 46.50
N SER A 384 13.54 -2.53 47.61
CA SER A 384 14.74 -3.38 47.66
C SER A 384 14.36 -4.85 47.86
N GLN A 385 15.04 -5.74 47.14
CA GLN A 385 14.68 -7.15 47.11
C GLN A 385 15.38 -7.92 48.25
N GLU A 386 14.84 -7.85 49.47
CA GLU A 386 15.17 -8.82 50.52
C GLU A 386 13.94 -9.53 51.11
N ARG A 387 14.00 -10.87 51.03
CA ARG A 387 13.21 -11.93 51.71
C ARG A 387 11.80 -12.28 51.18
N ARG A 388 11.77 -13.49 50.59
CA ARG A 388 10.67 -14.47 50.39
C ARG A 388 9.22 -13.99 50.52
N LEU A 389 8.48 -14.20 49.42
CA LEU A 389 7.02 -14.16 49.30
C LEU A 389 6.32 -15.14 50.26
N SER A 390 6.00 -14.68 51.46
CA SER A 390 4.87 -15.19 52.25
C SER A 390 4.55 -14.23 53.40
N SER A 391 3.32 -13.71 53.41
CA SER A 391 2.65 -12.93 54.48
C SER A 391 3.19 -11.52 54.81
N PHE A 392 2.26 -10.55 54.89
CA PHE A 392 2.19 -9.29 55.69
C PHE A 392 1.34 -8.29 54.87
N VAL A 393 0.03 -8.14 55.13
CA VAL A 393 -0.62 -7.35 56.20
C VAL A 393 -0.10 -5.92 56.27
N LEU A 394 -0.95 -4.98 55.82
CA LEU A 394 -0.83 -3.54 56.03
C LEU A 394 -0.61 -3.21 57.51
N LYS A 395 0.44 -2.45 57.80
CA LYS A 395 0.52 -1.64 59.02
C LYS A 395 0.82 -0.19 58.66
N ASP A 396 -0.12 0.65 59.09
CA ASP A 396 -0.01 2.03 59.54
C ASP A 396 0.74 3.07 58.70
N THR A 397 -0.09 3.91 58.09
CA THR A 397 0.09 5.34 57.89
C THR A 397 0.66 6.06 59.13
N LYS A 398 1.73 6.85 58.95
CA LYS A 398 1.91 8.17 59.58
C LYS A 398 3.10 8.94 59.00
N ASN A 399 2.83 10.20 58.63
CA ASN A 399 3.75 11.27 58.23
C ASN A 399 4.38 11.07 56.84
N ILE A 400 4.24 11.97 55.87
CA ILE A 400 4.51 13.41 55.94
C ILE A 400 3.55 14.17 55.02
N ASN A 401 2.98 15.25 55.58
CA ASN A 401 2.23 16.30 54.91
C ASN A 401 3.14 17.12 53.99
N GLU A 402 2.65 17.46 52.80
CA GLU A 402 2.64 18.84 52.27
C GLU A 402 1.68 18.95 51.07
N SER A 403 0.46 19.44 51.36
CA SER A 403 -0.33 20.49 50.65
C SER A 403 0.15 20.96 49.27
N PHE A 404 -0.67 21.31 48.26
CA PHE A 404 -2.12 21.55 48.04
C PHE A 404 -2.25 21.97 46.52
N PRO A 405 -3.41 22.41 45.98
CA PRO A 405 -4.61 21.70 45.51
C PRO A 405 -4.85 21.82 43.98
N LEU A 406 -5.69 20.98 43.37
CA LEU A 406 -6.76 21.44 42.46
C LEU A 406 -7.82 20.33 42.22
N SER A 407 -9.04 20.62 42.69
CA SER A 407 -10.40 20.11 42.39
C SER A 407 -10.55 18.87 41.50
N SER A 408 -11.05 17.71 41.96
CA SER A 408 -12.47 17.36 42.26
C SER A 408 -13.43 17.76 41.12
N GLN A 409 -14.26 16.90 40.51
CA GLN A 409 -15.03 15.78 41.03
C GLN A 409 -15.36 14.77 39.91
N VAL A 410 -15.07 13.48 40.09
CA VAL A 410 -16.04 12.38 39.89
C VAL A 410 -15.65 11.28 40.87
N SER A 411 -16.35 11.23 41.99
CA SER A 411 -16.25 10.21 43.03
C SER A 411 -16.85 8.89 42.53
N ASN A 412 -16.06 7.82 42.53
CA ASN A 412 -16.58 6.45 42.53
C ASN A 412 -16.82 6.04 44.00
N GLU A 413 -18.07 6.10 44.44
CA GLU A 413 -18.48 5.44 45.68
C GLU A 413 -18.43 3.92 45.50
N LEU A 414 -17.67 3.26 46.37
CA LEU A 414 -17.65 1.82 46.55
C LEU A 414 -18.82 1.45 47.48
N VAL A 415 -19.90 0.88 46.92
CA VAL A 415 -20.99 0.31 47.73
C VAL A 415 -20.57 -1.10 48.16
N THR A 416 -20.39 -1.28 49.47
CA THR A 416 -20.35 -2.58 50.14
C THR A 416 -21.77 -3.11 50.32
N CYS A 417 -22.12 -4.25 49.73
CA CYS A 417 -23.38 -4.93 50.01
C CYS A 417 -23.20 -5.96 51.13
N THR A 418 -23.84 -5.70 52.27
CA THR A 418 -24.26 -6.70 53.24
C THR A 418 -25.42 -7.54 52.67
N SER A 419 -25.56 -8.74 53.22
CA SER A 419 -26.50 -9.81 52.84
C SER A 419 -27.88 -9.35 52.37
N GLY A 420 -28.22 -9.70 51.12
CA GLY A 420 -29.60 -9.68 50.62
C GLY A 420 -29.91 -8.73 49.45
N GLN A 421 -29.12 -8.73 48.36
CA GLN A 421 -29.57 -8.23 47.05
C GLN A 421 -28.62 -8.74 45.95
N GLN A 422 -29.17 -9.46 44.98
CA GLN A 422 -28.43 -10.09 43.89
C GLN A 422 -28.69 -9.29 42.61
N CYS A 423 -27.77 -8.40 42.19
CA CYS A 423 -27.55 -7.96 40.79
C CYS A 423 -26.48 -6.84 40.65
N ASP A 424 -25.80 -6.82 39.48
CA ASP A 424 -25.24 -5.63 38.79
C ASP A 424 -23.74 -5.30 38.74
N ASN A 425 -22.86 -6.29 38.56
CA ASN A 425 -21.47 -6.05 38.11
C ASN A 425 -21.16 -6.63 36.71
N ILE A 426 -21.93 -6.26 35.67
CA ILE A 426 -21.51 -6.52 34.28
C ILE A 426 -21.04 -5.22 33.64
N ILE A 427 -19.73 -5.14 33.38
CA ILE A 427 -19.10 -4.06 32.62
C ILE A 427 -19.49 -4.20 31.15
N LEU A 428 -19.85 -3.08 30.51
CA LEU A 428 -20.16 -3.04 29.08
C LEU A 428 -18.88 -3.07 28.22
N ASP A 429 -18.04 -4.08 28.43
CA ASP A 429 -16.84 -4.29 27.62
C ASP A 429 -17.15 -5.05 26.32
N CYS A 430 -16.17 -5.08 25.43
CA CYS A 430 -16.19 -5.87 24.21
C CYS A 430 -15.73 -7.32 24.47
N GLY A 431 -15.64 -7.74 25.74
CA GLY A 431 -15.08 -8.98 26.27
C GLY A 431 -13.58 -9.16 25.98
N LYS A 432 -13.13 -10.42 25.94
CA LYS A 432 -11.70 -10.72 25.77
C LYS A 432 -11.21 -10.20 24.41
N PRO A 433 -9.99 -9.61 24.36
CA PRO A 433 -9.40 -9.14 23.12
C PRO A 433 -9.34 -10.25 22.08
N VAL A 434 -9.63 -9.90 20.82
CA VAL A 434 -9.56 -10.87 19.72
C VAL A 434 -8.12 -10.96 19.19
N ASN A 435 -7.64 -12.19 19.01
CA ASN A 435 -6.22 -12.46 18.75
C ASN A 435 -5.70 -11.94 17.41
N PHE A 436 -6.54 -11.75 16.40
CA PHE A 436 -6.26 -11.00 15.17
C PHE A 436 -7.52 -10.97 14.28
N THR A 437 -7.72 -9.89 13.53
CA THR A 437 -8.75 -9.72 12.48
C THR A 437 -8.08 -9.28 11.19
N TYR A 438 -8.72 -9.53 10.04
CA TYR A 438 -8.19 -9.14 8.72
C TYR A 438 -7.85 -7.63 8.63
N TYR A 439 -8.52 -6.80 9.42
CA TYR A 439 -8.41 -5.34 9.43
C TYR A 439 -7.41 -4.80 10.45
N ASP A 440 -6.72 -5.66 11.22
CA ASP A 440 -5.71 -5.22 12.20
C ASP A 440 -4.45 -4.62 11.58
N ASN A 441 -4.24 -4.83 10.27
CA ASN A 441 -3.14 -4.23 9.51
C ASN A 441 -3.38 -2.75 9.15
N LEU A 442 -4.61 -2.25 9.30
CA LEU A 442 -4.91 -0.83 9.08
C LEU A 442 -4.26 0.02 10.17
N ILE A 443 -3.61 1.12 9.80
CA ILE A 443 -2.80 1.93 10.72
C ILE A 443 -3.66 2.48 11.86
N GLY A 444 -4.87 2.95 11.54
CA GLY A 444 -5.85 3.42 12.51
C GLY A 444 -6.34 2.33 13.45
N VAL A 445 -6.46 1.07 13.01
CA VAL A 445 -6.86 -0.05 13.87
C VAL A 445 -5.70 -0.51 14.76
N ALA A 446 -4.48 -0.54 14.21
CA ALA A 446 -3.27 -0.86 14.95
C ALA A 446 -3.00 0.14 16.07
N ASN A 447 -3.27 1.43 15.83
CA ASN A 447 -3.08 2.52 16.80
C ASN A 447 -4.28 2.77 17.72
N ARG A 448 -5.27 1.87 17.79
CA ARG A 448 -6.52 2.07 18.56
C ARG A 448 -6.35 2.46 20.04
N ASN A 449 -5.24 2.09 20.67
CA ASN A 449 -4.95 2.44 22.07
C ASN A 449 -4.44 3.89 22.25
N LYS A 450 -4.18 4.61 21.15
CA LYS A 450 -3.58 5.96 21.14
C LYS A 450 -4.55 7.04 20.64
N HIS A 451 -5.78 6.68 20.28
CA HIS A 451 -6.74 7.62 19.72
C HIS A 451 -7.31 8.55 20.81
N PRO A 452 -7.46 9.85 20.51
CA PRO A 452 -8.14 10.78 21.40
C PRO A 452 -9.61 10.41 21.61
N LEU A 453 -10.15 10.81 22.76
CA LEU A 453 -11.57 10.73 23.05
C LEU A 453 -12.33 11.80 22.25
N VAL A 454 -13.14 11.38 21.27
CA VAL A 454 -13.92 12.27 20.40
C VAL A 454 -15.38 11.80 20.35
N PRO A 455 -16.28 12.37 21.17
CA PRO A 455 -17.68 11.96 21.23
C PRO A 455 -18.47 12.22 19.93
N GLU A 456 -19.28 11.24 19.52
CA GLU A 456 -20.19 11.34 18.37
C GLU A 456 -21.67 11.28 18.83
N PRO A 457 -22.24 12.36 19.40
CA PRO A 457 -23.57 12.33 20.01
C PRO A 457 -24.70 11.98 19.01
N ASN A 458 -24.54 12.33 17.74
CA ASN A 458 -25.52 12.05 16.69
C ASN A 458 -25.74 10.54 16.46
N VAL A 459 -24.78 9.68 16.83
CA VAL A 459 -24.93 8.22 16.75
C VAL A 459 -26.06 7.71 17.66
N ALA A 460 -26.42 8.47 18.71
CA ALA A 460 -27.54 8.13 19.59
C ALA A 460 -28.88 8.07 18.85
N LEU A 461 -29.05 8.83 17.76
CA LEU A 461 -30.28 8.83 16.95
C LEU A 461 -30.59 7.45 16.36
N MET A 462 -29.57 6.61 16.12
CA MET A 462 -29.74 5.24 15.60
C MET A 462 -30.41 4.30 16.61
N PHE A 463 -30.40 4.63 17.91
CA PHE A 463 -30.98 3.81 18.97
C PHE A 463 -32.44 4.15 19.30
N LYS A 464 -33.03 5.13 18.60
CA LYS A 464 -34.44 5.51 18.79
C LYS A 464 -35.38 4.49 18.12
N LYS A 465 -36.47 4.17 18.80
CA LYS A 465 -37.65 3.58 18.15
C LYS A 465 -38.50 4.73 17.57
N ASN A 466 -38.71 4.72 16.25
CA ASN A 466 -39.52 5.60 15.40
C ASN A 466 -40.12 6.88 16.01
N GLY A 467 -39.69 8.06 15.51
CA GLY A 467 -40.57 9.24 15.36
C GLY A 467 -40.24 10.53 16.14
N GLY A 468 -39.27 10.55 17.07
CA GLY A 468 -39.00 11.74 17.91
C GLY A 468 -37.81 12.61 17.45
N LYS A 469 -38.07 13.89 17.12
CA LYS A 469 -37.07 14.89 16.68
C LYS A 469 -36.14 15.47 17.78
N THR A 470 -36.24 15.06 19.05
CA THR A 470 -35.44 15.61 20.18
C THR A 470 -34.29 14.69 20.61
N ILE A 471 -33.13 15.25 20.98
CA ILE A 471 -31.84 14.56 21.23
C ILE A 471 -31.82 13.64 22.46
N ASP A 472 -32.90 13.57 23.24
CA ASP A 472 -32.88 12.98 24.59
C ASP A 472 -32.95 11.43 24.59
N VAL A 473 -31.87 10.79 24.14
CA VAL A 473 -31.62 9.37 24.38
C VAL A 473 -30.89 9.26 25.71
N ASP A 474 -31.57 8.76 26.73
CA ASP A 474 -30.96 8.45 28.02
C ASP A 474 -29.85 7.39 27.82
N ILE A 475 -28.59 7.87 27.85
CA ILE A 475 -27.40 7.08 27.61
C ILE A 475 -27.20 6.03 28.71
N ASP A 476 -27.63 6.31 29.94
CA ASP A 476 -27.51 5.39 31.06
C ASP A 476 -28.53 4.25 30.93
N LEU A 477 -29.75 4.58 30.47
CA LEU A 477 -30.75 3.57 30.12
C LEU A 477 -30.31 2.73 28.93
N LEU A 478 -29.67 3.33 27.92
CA LEU A 478 -29.09 2.60 26.78
C LEU A 478 -27.99 1.63 27.24
N GLU A 479 -27.10 2.06 28.11
CA GLU A 479 -26.05 1.21 28.69
C GLU A 479 -26.67 0.02 29.45
N LYS A 480 -27.69 0.26 30.28
CA LYS A 480 -28.42 -0.80 30.99
C LYS A 480 -29.05 -1.82 30.03
N ARG A 481 -29.68 -1.35 28.94
CA ARG A 481 -30.27 -2.23 27.90
C ARG A 481 -29.21 -3.08 27.20
N LEU A 482 -28.06 -2.49 26.84
CA LEU A 482 -26.96 -3.23 26.20
C LEU A 482 -26.31 -4.23 27.15
N LYS A 483 -26.16 -3.90 28.45
CA LYS A 483 -25.71 -4.84 29.49
C LYS A 483 -26.66 -6.04 29.61
N LYS A 484 -27.98 -5.79 29.62
CA LYS A 484 -28.99 -6.87 29.61
C LYS A 484 -28.90 -7.72 28.35
N ALA A 485 -28.86 -7.11 27.16
CA ALA A 485 -28.75 -7.82 25.89
C ALA A 485 -27.47 -8.67 25.79
N LYS A 486 -26.36 -8.21 26.38
CA LYS A 486 -25.11 -8.96 26.47
C LYS A 486 -25.20 -10.20 27.37
N ARG A 487 -25.98 -10.16 28.45
CA ARG A 487 -26.29 -11.35 29.26
C ARG A 487 -27.03 -12.40 28.44
N GLU A 488 -28.02 -11.95 27.67
CA GLU A 488 -28.90 -12.84 26.90
C GLU A 488 -28.22 -13.40 25.64
N LYS A 489 -27.43 -12.60 24.92
CA LYS A 489 -26.84 -12.97 23.62
C LYS A 489 -25.35 -12.61 23.50
N PRO A 490 -24.45 -13.24 24.28
CA PRO A 490 -23.04 -12.85 24.41
C PRO A 490 -22.17 -13.06 23.14
N LYS A 491 -22.70 -13.73 22.10
CA LYS A 491 -22.00 -13.99 20.83
C LYS A 491 -22.62 -13.27 19.62
N SER A 492 -23.59 -12.38 19.84
CA SER A 492 -24.29 -11.70 18.75
C SER A 492 -23.40 -10.64 18.08
N VAL A 493 -23.18 -10.78 16.77
CA VAL A 493 -22.48 -9.77 15.94
C VAL A 493 -23.20 -8.44 16.00
N GLN A 494 -24.53 -8.46 15.88
CA GLN A 494 -25.36 -7.24 15.92
C GLN A 494 -25.23 -6.53 17.27
N LEU A 495 -25.12 -7.28 18.36
CA LEU A 495 -24.94 -6.70 19.67
C LEU A 495 -23.57 -6.00 19.78
N TYR A 496 -22.48 -6.61 19.33
CA TYR A 496 -21.16 -5.97 19.38
C TYR A 496 -21.06 -4.76 18.46
N ASN A 497 -21.77 -4.77 17.32
CA ASN A 497 -21.93 -3.58 16.49
C ASN A 497 -22.64 -2.44 17.27
N GLN A 498 -23.71 -2.76 17.99
CA GLN A 498 -24.42 -1.80 18.84
C GLN A 498 -23.57 -1.29 20.01
N ILE A 499 -22.81 -2.15 20.68
CA ILE A 499 -21.90 -1.73 21.75
C ILE A 499 -20.76 -0.86 21.20
N GLY A 500 -20.24 -1.18 20.01
CA GLY A 500 -19.25 -0.34 19.33
C GLY A 500 -19.78 1.06 19.03
N ASN A 501 -21.03 1.17 18.58
CA ASN A 501 -21.71 2.45 18.37
C ASN A 501 -22.01 3.19 19.69
N PHE A 502 -22.30 2.48 20.79
CA PHE A 502 -22.41 3.11 22.11
C PHE A 502 -21.09 3.77 22.53
N TRP A 503 -19.95 3.11 22.29
CA TRP A 503 -18.64 3.69 22.59
C TRP A 503 -18.27 4.88 21.70
N ARG A 504 -18.81 4.95 20.47
CA ARG A 504 -18.73 6.17 19.62
C ARG A 504 -19.45 7.35 20.25
N ILE A 505 -20.64 7.14 20.82
CA ILE A 505 -21.38 8.19 21.53
C ILE A 505 -20.55 8.75 22.70
N LYS A 506 -19.88 7.86 23.45
CA LYS A 506 -18.99 8.25 24.57
C LYS A 506 -17.63 8.78 24.10
N GLY A 507 -17.29 8.63 22.83
CA GLY A 507 -16.01 9.05 22.23
C GLY A 507 -14.84 8.10 22.47
N ASP A 508 -15.06 6.93 23.07
CA ASP A 508 -14.01 5.95 23.33
C ASP A 508 -13.74 5.11 22.07
N ALA A 509 -12.86 5.63 21.22
CA ALA A 509 -12.47 4.97 19.97
C ALA A 509 -11.79 3.63 20.21
N GLN A 510 -11.03 3.47 21.31
CA GLN A 510 -10.36 2.21 21.65
C GLN A 510 -11.40 1.10 21.86
N ARG A 511 -12.37 1.33 22.74
CA ARG A 511 -13.45 0.36 23.02
C ARG A 511 -14.35 0.17 21.82
N SER A 512 -14.65 1.23 21.07
CA SER A 512 -15.43 1.13 19.83
C SER A 512 -14.78 0.19 18.82
N ILE A 513 -13.50 0.41 18.52
CA ILE A 513 -12.74 -0.44 17.60
C ILE A 513 -12.66 -1.88 18.11
N GLU A 514 -12.45 -2.12 19.40
CA GLU A 514 -12.39 -3.49 19.93
C GLU A 514 -13.71 -4.24 19.76
N CYS A 515 -14.84 -3.55 19.92
CA CYS A 515 -16.17 -4.12 19.70
C CYS A 515 -16.41 -4.44 18.22
N PHE A 516 -16.02 -3.55 17.30
CA PHE A 516 -16.10 -3.83 15.87
C PHE A 516 -15.14 -4.95 15.44
N ARG A 517 -13.91 -4.99 15.97
CA ARG A 517 -12.97 -6.11 15.76
C ARG A 517 -13.60 -7.42 16.18
N ARG A 518 -14.28 -7.47 17.33
CA ARG A 518 -14.98 -8.68 17.77
C ARG A 518 -16.14 -9.07 16.87
N ALA A 519 -16.93 -8.11 16.40
CA ALA A 519 -18.00 -8.37 15.44
C ALA A 519 -17.43 -8.91 14.10
N LEU A 520 -16.36 -8.31 13.58
CA LEU A 520 -15.69 -8.71 12.33
C LEU A 520 -14.91 -10.02 12.46
N ALA A 521 -14.45 -10.40 13.65
CA ALA A 521 -13.84 -11.70 13.87
C ALA A 521 -14.85 -12.84 13.68
N VAL A 522 -16.13 -12.59 13.97
CA VAL A 522 -17.21 -13.56 13.76
C VAL A 522 -17.80 -13.45 12.36
N SER A 523 -17.96 -12.22 11.83
CA SER A 523 -18.49 -11.96 10.49
C SER A 523 -17.60 -10.95 9.74
N PRO A 524 -16.52 -11.43 9.08
CA PRO A 524 -15.53 -10.56 8.42
C PRO A 524 -16.09 -9.74 7.25
N HIS A 525 -17.23 -10.16 6.69
CA HIS A 525 -17.86 -9.54 5.53
C HIS A 525 -19.14 -8.77 5.89
N ASN A 526 -19.30 -8.36 7.15
CA ASN A 526 -20.45 -7.58 7.57
C ASN A 526 -20.30 -6.11 7.13
N ALA A 527 -21.04 -5.71 6.09
CA ALA A 527 -20.97 -4.37 5.51
C ALA A 527 -21.26 -3.24 6.52
N GLU A 528 -22.21 -3.44 7.44
CA GLU A 528 -22.60 -2.42 8.43
C GLU A 528 -21.48 -2.18 9.46
N VAL A 529 -20.84 -3.26 9.93
CA VAL A 529 -19.74 -3.16 10.90
C VAL A 529 -18.51 -2.51 10.26
N LEU A 530 -18.23 -2.83 8.99
CA LEU A 530 -17.13 -2.20 8.23
C LEU A 530 -17.36 -0.70 8.07
N LEU A 531 -18.60 -0.29 7.77
CA LEU A 531 -18.94 1.12 7.64
C LEU A 531 -18.80 1.87 8.97
N ASN A 532 -19.25 1.28 10.08
CA ASN A 532 -19.10 1.89 11.39
C ASN A 532 -17.63 2.00 11.82
N LEU A 533 -16.79 1.01 11.50
CA LEU A 533 -15.35 1.11 11.70
C LEU A 533 -14.72 2.22 10.83
N ALA A 534 -15.14 2.35 9.56
CA ALA A 534 -14.71 3.43 8.68
C ALA A 534 -15.02 4.82 9.27
N ARG A 535 -16.22 5.00 9.83
CA ARG A 535 -16.65 6.26 10.47
C ARG A 535 -15.80 6.60 11.70
N VAL A 536 -15.44 5.62 12.53
CA VAL A 536 -14.51 5.85 13.64
C VAL A 536 -13.15 6.33 13.11
N LEU A 537 -12.63 5.69 12.06
CA LEU A 537 -11.34 6.09 11.49
C LEU A 537 -11.38 7.45 10.78
N LEU A 538 -12.53 7.82 10.20
CA LEU A 538 -12.77 9.16 9.65
C LEU A 538 -12.65 10.23 10.74
N VAL A 539 -13.32 10.05 11.89
CA VAL A 539 -13.25 10.98 13.03
C VAL A 539 -11.81 11.12 13.56
N GLN A 540 -11.05 10.04 13.49
CA GLN A 540 -9.63 10.02 13.89
C GLN A 540 -8.68 10.49 12.77
N HIS A 541 -9.21 10.98 11.64
CA HIS A 541 -8.46 11.44 10.46
C HIS A 541 -7.54 10.40 9.79
N TYR A 542 -7.79 9.10 9.98
CA TYR A 542 -7.16 8.03 9.21
C TYR A 542 -7.91 7.82 7.88
N LEU A 543 -7.85 8.83 7.01
CA LEU A 543 -8.71 8.93 5.83
C LEU A 543 -8.49 7.80 4.81
N ASP A 544 -7.25 7.32 4.64
CA ASP A 544 -6.96 6.20 3.73
C ASP A 544 -7.58 4.88 4.23
N ASP A 545 -7.43 4.58 5.52
CA ASP A 545 -8.03 3.39 6.15
C ASP A 545 -9.57 3.47 6.15
N ALA A 546 -10.11 4.67 6.41
CA ALA A 546 -11.55 4.93 6.34
C ALA A 546 -12.09 4.72 4.92
N THR A 547 -11.38 5.22 3.89
CA THR A 547 -11.74 5.02 2.48
C THR A 547 -11.74 3.55 2.11
N TYR A 548 -10.71 2.81 2.51
CA TYR A 548 -10.61 1.36 2.27
C TYR A 548 -11.80 0.60 2.87
N LEU A 549 -12.12 0.85 4.13
CA LEU A 549 -13.23 0.19 4.83
C LEU A 549 -14.60 0.59 4.26
N ALA A 550 -14.82 1.86 3.90
CA ALA A 550 -16.06 2.34 3.32
C ALA A 550 -16.32 1.74 1.93
N ARG A 551 -15.29 1.68 1.07
CA ARG A 551 -15.38 0.98 -0.23
C ARG A 551 -15.64 -0.51 -0.07
N ARG A 552 -14.96 -1.16 0.89
CA ARG A 552 -15.18 -2.58 1.17
C ARG A 552 -16.59 -2.85 1.71
N SER A 553 -17.16 -1.95 2.51
CA SER A 553 -18.56 -2.01 2.92
C SER A 553 -19.50 -1.89 1.71
N LEU A 554 -19.23 -0.97 0.79
CA LEU A 554 -20.03 -0.79 -0.44
C LEU A 554 -20.02 -2.03 -1.32
N GLU A 555 -18.87 -2.67 -1.51
CA GLU A 555 -18.73 -3.93 -2.28
C GLU A 555 -19.51 -5.10 -1.67
N LEU A 556 -19.67 -5.10 -0.35
CA LEU A 556 -20.31 -6.18 0.41
C LEU A 556 -21.78 -5.87 0.75
N GLN A 557 -22.30 -4.72 0.33
CA GLN A 557 -23.66 -4.31 0.62
C GLN A 557 -24.64 -5.25 -0.12
N PRO A 558 -25.63 -5.83 0.59
CA PRO A 558 -26.65 -6.67 -0.05
C PRO A 558 -27.46 -5.88 -1.10
N PRO A 559 -27.82 -6.49 -2.24
CA PRO A 559 -28.52 -5.80 -3.33
C PRO A 559 -29.93 -5.32 -2.97
N ASP A 560 -30.54 -5.89 -1.93
CA ASP A 560 -31.84 -5.50 -1.38
C ASP A 560 -31.79 -4.25 -0.49
N ARG A 561 -30.59 -3.77 -0.12
CA ARG A 561 -30.41 -2.55 0.68
C ARG A 561 -29.76 -1.46 -0.16
N ASN A 562 -30.35 -0.26 -0.14
CA ASN A 562 -29.72 0.90 -0.74
C ASN A 562 -28.40 1.24 -0.02
N ALA A 563 -27.42 1.72 -0.78
CA ALA A 563 -26.05 1.98 -0.29
C ALA A 563 -25.82 3.46 0.06
N TRP A 564 -26.88 4.22 0.35
CA TRP A 564 -26.78 5.67 0.60
C TRP A 564 -25.86 5.97 1.79
N GLU A 565 -25.82 5.12 2.81
CA GLU A 565 -24.95 5.30 3.97
C GLU A 565 -23.46 5.20 3.61
N GLN A 566 -23.11 4.29 2.70
CA GLN A 566 -21.76 4.12 2.20
C GLN A 566 -21.34 5.30 1.34
N TYR A 567 -22.19 5.72 0.40
CA TYR A 567 -21.94 6.89 -0.43
C TYR A 567 -21.84 8.18 0.39
N LEU A 568 -22.70 8.36 1.40
CA LEU A 568 -22.62 9.50 2.32
C LEU A 568 -21.29 9.50 3.08
N THR A 569 -20.88 8.34 3.62
CA THR A 569 -19.61 8.21 4.36
C THR A 569 -18.41 8.47 3.44
N LEU A 570 -18.43 7.96 2.20
CA LEU A 570 -17.39 8.26 1.20
C LEU A 570 -17.34 9.75 0.86
N GLY A 571 -18.48 10.39 0.66
CA GLY A 571 -18.57 11.84 0.43
C GLY A 571 -17.97 12.64 1.58
N GLN A 572 -18.24 12.26 2.82
CA GLN A 572 -17.65 12.87 4.01
C GLN A 572 -16.13 12.64 4.10
N ILE A 573 -15.67 11.42 3.79
CA ILE A 573 -14.23 11.10 3.77
C ILE A 573 -13.51 11.96 2.72
N PHE A 574 -14.00 12.02 1.48
CA PHE A 574 -13.37 12.81 0.41
C PHE A 574 -13.45 14.32 0.67
N LYS A 575 -14.53 14.80 1.30
CA LYS A 575 -14.61 16.17 1.78
C LYS A 575 -13.51 16.45 2.82
N ALA A 576 -13.32 15.57 3.79
CA ALA A 576 -12.24 15.68 4.78
C ALA A 576 -10.84 15.54 4.15
N TYR A 577 -10.73 14.81 3.04
CA TYR A 577 -9.51 14.67 2.24
C TYR A 577 -9.16 15.93 1.44
N GLY A 578 -10.13 16.84 1.23
CA GLY A 578 -10.01 18.01 0.36
C GLY A 578 -10.29 17.70 -1.13
N HIS A 579 -10.78 16.50 -1.45
CA HIS A 579 -11.16 16.09 -2.80
C HIS A 579 -12.63 16.45 -3.07
N PHE A 580 -12.90 17.74 -3.24
CA PHE A 580 -14.26 18.28 -3.33
C PHE A 580 -15.06 17.72 -4.53
N GLN A 581 -14.42 17.50 -5.68
CA GLN A 581 -15.12 16.92 -6.84
C GLN A 581 -15.58 15.48 -6.59
N GLU A 582 -14.71 14.64 -6.02
CA GLU A 582 -15.05 13.25 -5.66
C GLU A 582 -16.09 13.21 -4.53
N ALA A 583 -15.98 14.13 -3.57
CA ALA A 583 -16.97 14.29 -2.51
C ALA A 583 -18.35 14.62 -3.09
N ALA A 584 -18.44 15.56 -4.04
CA ALA A 584 -19.69 15.94 -4.68
C ALA A 584 -20.34 14.76 -5.42
N VAL A 585 -19.57 13.95 -6.14
CA VAL A 585 -20.08 12.75 -6.84
C VAL A 585 -20.73 11.78 -5.84
N HIS A 586 -20.05 11.47 -4.74
CA HIS A 586 -20.58 10.54 -3.74
C HIS A 586 -21.77 11.12 -2.96
N LEU A 587 -21.77 12.42 -2.67
CA LEU A 587 -22.90 13.09 -2.01
C LEU A 587 -24.14 13.16 -2.89
N ARG A 588 -24.00 13.40 -4.20
CA ARG A 588 -25.12 13.34 -5.16
C ARG A 588 -25.72 11.94 -5.23
N HIS A 589 -24.89 10.90 -5.34
CA HIS A 589 -25.38 9.52 -5.32
C HIS A 589 -26.08 9.15 -4.01
N ALA A 590 -25.61 9.66 -2.87
CA ALA A 590 -26.31 9.46 -1.59
C ALA A 590 -27.71 10.10 -1.59
N LEU A 591 -27.84 11.32 -2.13
CA LEU A 591 -29.11 12.05 -2.25
C LEU A 591 -30.06 11.44 -3.30
N GLU A 592 -29.53 10.90 -4.40
CA GLU A 592 -30.32 10.15 -5.38
C GLU A 592 -30.98 8.92 -4.75
N LEU A 593 -30.23 8.20 -3.91
CA LEU A 593 -30.75 7.02 -3.21
C LEU A 593 -31.65 7.39 -2.02
N LYS A 594 -31.43 8.56 -1.41
CA LYS A 594 -32.17 9.02 -0.23
C LYS A 594 -32.27 10.56 -0.20
N PRO A 595 -33.34 11.14 -0.77
CA PRO A 595 -33.47 12.60 -0.93
C PRO A 595 -33.67 13.41 0.36
N ASP A 596 -34.09 12.78 1.47
CA ASP A 596 -34.42 13.44 2.74
C ASP A 596 -33.20 13.67 3.66
N LEU A 597 -31.98 13.55 3.15
CA LEU A 597 -30.73 13.75 3.91
C LEU A 597 -30.29 15.22 3.92
N SER A 598 -30.77 16.00 4.90
CA SER A 598 -30.37 17.40 5.10
C SER A 598 -28.85 17.57 5.17
N ASP A 599 -28.18 16.74 5.96
CA ASP A 599 -26.74 16.83 6.21
C ASP A 599 -25.92 16.60 4.93
N ALA A 600 -26.42 15.74 4.04
CA ALA A 600 -25.79 15.46 2.75
C ALA A 600 -26.01 16.61 1.76
N ALA A 601 -27.22 17.19 1.74
CA ALA A 601 -27.54 18.36 0.91
C ALA A 601 -26.74 19.60 1.33
N ASP A 602 -26.60 19.84 2.64
CA ASP A 602 -25.79 20.93 3.17
C ASP A 602 -24.30 20.72 2.85
N ALA A 603 -23.79 19.49 3.03
CA ALA A 603 -22.42 19.15 2.66
C ALA A 603 -22.15 19.30 1.16
N LEU A 604 -23.11 18.91 0.30
CA LEU A 604 -22.99 19.07 -1.14
C LEU A 604 -22.99 20.54 -1.54
N LYS A 605 -23.91 21.33 -0.97
CA LYS A 605 -23.96 22.78 -1.19
C LYS A 605 -22.68 23.47 -0.77
N GLU A 606 -22.10 23.09 0.37
CA GLU A 606 -20.80 23.60 0.82
C GLU A 606 -19.72 23.25 -0.20
N VAL A 607 -19.59 21.98 -0.58
CA VAL A 607 -18.61 21.47 -1.54
C VAL A 607 -18.74 22.12 -2.92
N GLU A 608 -19.95 22.38 -3.39
CA GLU A 608 -20.25 23.04 -4.67
C GLU A 608 -20.13 24.57 -4.62
N SER A 609 -20.34 25.18 -3.45
CA SER A 609 -20.15 26.61 -3.21
C SER A 609 -18.68 27.01 -3.10
N LEU A 610 -17.79 26.04 -2.83
CA LEU A 610 -16.37 26.25 -2.94
C LEU A 610 -16.04 26.51 -4.41
N PRO A 611 -15.41 27.66 -4.74
CA PRO A 611 -15.04 27.95 -6.12
C PRO A 611 -14.24 26.76 -6.65
N ALA A 612 -14.65 26.23 -7.81
CA ALA A 612 -13.87 25.23 -8.55
C ALA A 612 -12.44 25.74 -8.60
N ALA A 613 -11.58 25.09 -7.80
CA ALA A 613 -10.42 25.69 -7.16
C ALA A 613 -9.98 27.03 -7.78
N SER A 614 -10.03 28.12 -7.02
CA SER A 614 -9.47 29.44 -7.42
C SER A 614 -8.02 29.36 -7.95
N ILE A 615 -7.36 28.21 -7.75
CA ILE A 615 -6.20 27.74 -8.49
C ILE A 615 -6.34 27.99 -10.00
N HIS A 616 -7.49 27.75 -10.66
CA HIS A 616 -7.61 27.99 -12.10
C HIS A 616 -7.58 29.48 -12.48
N ILE A 617 -8.18 30.37 -11.69
CA ILE A 617 -8.14 31.81 -11.99
C ILE A 617 -6.73 32.36 -11.73
N TYR A 618 -6.09 32.02 -10.61
CA TYR A 618 -4.71 32.46 -10.34
C TYR A 618 -3.71 31.84 -11.32
N THR A 619 -3.87 30.56 -11.68
CA THR A 619 -3.02 29.91 -12.68
C THR A 619 -3.24 30.56 -14.05
N LEU A 620 -4.49 30.84 -14.44
CA LEU A 620 -4.81 31.54 -15.68
C LEU A 620 -4.26 32.97 -15.68
N LEU A 621 -4.36 33.69 -14.57
CA LEU A 621 -3.87 35.06 -14.42
C LEU A 621 -2.34 35.12 -14.40
N ILE A 622 -1.68 34.14 -13.77
CA ILE A 622 -0.22 33.94 -13.84
C ILE A 622 0.21 33.62 -15.28
N ILE A 623 -0.52 32.75 -15.99
CA ILE A 623 -0.24 32.44 -17.40
C ILE A 623 -0.42 33.69 -18.27
N ILE A 624 -1.51 34.45 -18.09
CA ILE A 624 -1.76 35.69 -18.82
C ILE A 624 -0.64 36.72 -18.55
N CYS A 625 -0.24 36.91 -17.29
CA CYS A 625 0.85 37.82 -16.93
C CYS A 625 2.22 37.36 -17.48
N LEU A 626 2.50 36.05 -17.49
CA LEU A 626 3.72 35.50 -18.07
C LEU A 626 3.74 35.67 -19.59
N VAL A 627 2.62 35.42 -20.26
CA VAL A 627 2.47 35.61 -21.71
C VAL A 627 2.61 37.08 -22.08
N LEU A 628 1.96 38.00 -21.35
CA LEU A 628 2.12 39.44 -21.54
C LEU A 628 3.55 39.91 -21.26
N GLY A 629 4.22 39.37 -20.24
CA GLY A 629 5.62 39.67 -19.94
C GLY A 629 6.56 39.23 -21.06
N VAL A 630 6.36 38.03 -21.61
CA VAL A 630 7.12 37.56 -22.77
C VAL A 630 6.82 38.40 -24.02
N LEU A 631 5.55 38.75 -24.27
CA LEU A 631 5.16 39.63 -25.38
C LEU A 631 5.76 41.02 -25.27
N LEU A 632 5.80 41.62 -24.08
CA LEU A 632 6.47 42.90 -23.83
C LEU A 632 7.98 42.81 -24.09
N VAL A 633 8.62 41.73 -23.68
CA VAL A 633 10.04 41.48 -23.95
C VAL A 633 10.29 41.32 -25.45
N VAL A 634 9.45 40.56 -26.16
CA VAL A 634 9.53 40.38 -27.62
C VAL A 634 9.29 41.70 -28.35
N LEU A 635 8.27 42.48 -27.99
CA LEU A 635 7.98 43.77 -28.61
C LEU A 635 9.10 44.79 -28.34
N SER A 636 9.65 44.82 -27.11
CA SER A 636 10.81 45.66 -26.78
C SER A 636 12.12 45.22 -27.41
N SER A 637 12.18 44.01 -27.99
CA SER A 637 13.33 43.51 -28.75
C SER A 637 13.14 43.57 -30.26
N VAL A 638 11.96 44.00 -30.74
CA VAL A 638 11.67 44.19 -32.16
C VAL A 638 11.83 45.65 -32.59
N GLU A 639 11.82 46.63 -31.67
CA GLU A 639 12.15 48.02 -31.98
C GLU A 639 13.65 48.31 -31.79
N CYS A 640 14.49 47.85 -32.73
CA CYS A 640 15.84 48.38 -32.98
C CYS A 640 16.39 47.74 -34.26
N ASP A 641 15.79 48.00 -35.42
CA ASP A 641 16.40 47.63 -36.70
C ASP A 641 15.92 48.52 -37.87
N GLU A 642 15.84 49.83 -37.66
CA GLU A 642 15.81 50.81 -38.76
C GLU A 642 16.71 52.00 -38.38
N ASP A 643 18.00 51.88 -38.74
CA ASP A 643 18.82 52.93 -39.35
C ASP A 643 20.31 52.73 -39.06
N SER A 644 21.03 52.06 -39.96
CA SER A 644 22.41 52.44 -40.26
C SER A 644 22.86 51.89 -41.61
N THR A 645 22.77 52.75 -42.62
CA THR A 645 23.46 52.58 -43.90
C THR A 645 24.91 53.05 -43.76
N LEU A 646 25.83 52.13 -44.11
CA LEU A 646 27.15 52.28 -44.74
C LEU A 646 27.97 53.56 -44.49
N VAL A 647 29.21 53.42 -43.99
CA VAL A 647 30.46 53.83 -44.69
C VAL A 647 31.73 53.35 -43.93
N SER A 648 32.69 52.86 -44.70
CA SER A 648 34.13 52.63 -44.41
C SER A 648 34.57 51.40 -43.59
N GLY A 649 34.81 50.32 -44.36
CA GLY A 649 35.87 49.34 -44.22
C GLY A 649 36.60 49.16 -42.88
N GLN A 650 36.14 48.21 -42.08
CA GLN A 650 36.96 47.24 -41.35
C GLN A 650 36.05 46.12 -40.82
N LEU A 651 36.41 44.87 -41.11
CA LEU A 651 35.63 43.69 -40.71
C LEU A 651 35.87 43.39 -39.22
N GLN A 652 35.12 43.99 -38.31
CA GLN A 652 34.99 43.53 -36.92
C GLN A 652 33.66 42.80 -36.74
N ARG A 653 33.73 41.50 -36.42
CA ARG A 653 32.54 40.73 -35.98
C ARG A 653 32.01 41.37 -34.69
N PRO A 654 30.70 41.68 -34.59
CA PRO A 654 30.13 42.22 -33.36
C PRO A 654 30.15 41.16 -32.26
N VAL A 655 30.76 41.52 -31.14
CA VAL A 655 30.75 40.77 -29.88
C VAL A 655 29.30 40.67 -29.42
N GLN A 656 28.71 39.49 -29.53
CA GLN A 656 27.42 39.19 -28.90
C GLN A 656 27.62 39.29 -27.39
N ARG A 657 27.05 40.33 -26.77
CA ARG A 657 27.12 40.55 -25.32
C ARG A 657 26.52 39.36 -24.60
N HIS A 658 27.36 38.58 -23.93
CA HIS A 658 26.94 37.60 -22.94
C HIS A 658 26.12 38.30 -21.85
N PHE A 659 24.81 38.04 -21.81
CA PHE A 659 24.02 38.31 -20.61
C PHE A 659 24.39 37.28 -19.54
N SER A 660 25.30 37.65 -18.65
CA SER A 660 25.57 36.91 -17.42
C SER A 660 24.27 36.83 -16.60
N ARG A 661 23.81 35.61 -16.34
CA ARG A 661 22.63 35.24 -15.51
C ARG A 661 22.64 35.75 -14.04
N ALA A 662 23.57 36.63 -13.66
CA ALA A 662 23.79 37.05 -12.28
C ALA A 662 22.99 38.29 -11.82
N MET A 663 22.18 38.95 -12.67
CA MET A 663 21.44 40.17 -12.28
C MET A 663 19.94 40.01 -11.98
N ALA A 664 19.39 38.79 -11.97
CA ALA A 664 17.99 38.56 -11.58
C ALA A 664 17.80 38.25 -10.07
N MET A 665 18.88 38.01 -9.32
CA MET A 665 18.82 37.66 -7.88
C MET A 665 19.28 38.79 -6.94
N ARG A 666 19.22 40.06 -7.36
CA ARG A 666 19.61 41.21 -6.51
C ARG A 666 18.47 42.11 -6.06
N SER A 667 17.22 41.86 -6.47
CA SER A 667 16.06 42.72 -6.15
C SER A 667 15.11 42.20 -5.06
N LEU A 668 15.42 41.08 -4.39
CA LEU A 668 14.54 40.51 -3.34
C LEU A 668 15.22 40.39 -1.96
N ARG A 669 16.16 41.30 -1.65
CA ARG A 669 16.59 41.52 -0.26
C ARG A 669 16.15 42.89 0.22
N LEU A 670 15.22 42.84 1.19
CA LEU A 670 14.89 43.82 2.22
C LEU A 670 13.98 45.00 1.82
N ASN A 671 12.73 44.91 2.27
CA ASN A 671 12.09 46.00 3.01
C ASN A 671 11.05 45.41 3.99
N VAL A 672 11.54 44.87 5.11
CA VAL A 672 10.78 44.84 6.36
C VAL A 672 11.45 45.84 7.29
N ALA A 673 11.02 47.10 7.18
CA ALA A 673 11.25 48.10 8.20
C ALA A 673 10.19 47.88 9.29
N ARG A 674 10.62 47.37 10.46
CA ARG A 674 9.84 47.39 11.71
C ARG A 674 10.40 48.55 12.53
N ASN A 675 9.62 49.62 12.69
CA ASN A 675 10.08 50.81 13.40
C ASN A 675 9.82 50.76 14.90
N LYS A 676 10.65 51.50 15.62
CA LYS A 676 10.95 51.36 17.05
C LYS A 676 9.86 51.86 18.00
N ARG A 677 9.69 51.21 19.14
CA ARG A 677 9.81 49.74 19.25
C ARG A 677 8.43 49.17 19.47
N CYS A 678 7.45 49.93 19.01
CA CYS A 678 6.27 50.24 19.77
C CYS A 678 5.16 50.38 18.74
#